data_AF-A0A3Q1CEM1-F1
#
_entry.id   AF-A0A3Q1CEM1-F1
#
_cell.length_a   1.000
_cell.length_b   1.000
_cell.length_c   1.000
_cell.angle_alpha   90.00
_cell.angle_beta   90.00
_cell.angle_gamma   90.00
#
_symmetry.space_group_name_H-M   'P 1'
#
loop_
_entity.id
_entity.type
_entity.pdbx_description
1 polymer ?
#
loop_
_entity_poly.entity_id
_entity_poly.type
_entity_poly.pdbx_seq_one_letter_code
_entity_poly.pdbx_strand_id
1 'polypeptide(L)'
;MNCLIKTQTNFSVSGFYLWSFPFSVNKRHWTSLNQEKFCFLFVCLFVCLFCFVLFLAEQMKEDENFSLPPMDGYPNCKEKLKWMKNMWRTDPCYSRHGVNGSLPSIFIYLSESSSLVLSSLFQMDPAVVRESLKGLYPSLANKRQLHWIHQRIRSMEEVWVEAGRSLSAKYNLTERTAKQILVHPGALTDESGTHIAEDAFSGGPLGEQVQWSDLIATLYILGHHLHLSASIPALKAFLQGNTNGCPPQHSKVEPNLIYTDIVGLRQIQEVIGSSWIKYKCIFRILDTFGTEPDFNHPDWVTKHHLHGPFGGLNMTLLQFYTMFPHTPDNTFLGFVVQHQLISKESEQFKSTKRQNQALVYGKRATFWQGKEAYVDVIHKYLDIHGTADNTAAIPSYVKNHGIIKGRDVQTLLRQSKVFVGLGIPLEGPAPLEALANGCAFLNPKIQPPLSSLNSEIFKGKPTIREVTSQHPYAEAIGEPYVWMVDIHNETEVERALTAILNQTIEPYLPYEFSCEGMLQRVNTLVEKQDLCSSTRSWPPLSALQVVKAEAGTSCKKACQRMGLICEPAFFPNLNSVKNLAKYSVDCQTSEFSDGHLVYPAYLNSSKHCVFQSDPLLFSCVRSDQSLIRICPCRDYIKDQIALCKACI
;
A
#
# COMPACT_ATOMS: atom_id res chain seq x y z
N MET A 1 -19.85 22.40 1.51
CA MET A 1 -21.08 21.62 1.25
C MET A 1 -21.46 20.98 2.57
N ASN A 2 -22.69 21.16 3.10
CA ASN A 2 -23.48 20.15 3.83
C ASN A 2 -24.89 20.67 4.24
N CYS A 3 -25.95 20.02 3.72
CA CYS A 3 -27.42 20.28 3.78
C CYS A 3 -27.87 18.85 3.75
N LEU A 4 -28.20 18.34 4.92
CA LEU A 4 -28.90 17.10 5.07
C LEU A 4 -30.30 17.46 5.53
N ILE A 5 -31.31 16.78 4.99
CA ILE A 5 -32.20 15.86 5.74
C ILE A 5 -33.45 15.53 4.86
N LYS A 6 -33.54 14.23 4.52
CA LYS A 6 -34.67 13.28 4.66
C LYS A 6 -36.09 13.69 4.23
N THR A 7 -36.60 13.01 3.19
CA THR A 7 -38.05 12.73 3.01
C THR A 7 -38.28 11.36 2.38
N GLN A 8 -39.18 10.56 2.96
CA GLN A 8 -39.79 9.35 2.39
C GLN A 8 -40.83 9.73 1.33
N THR A 9 -40.93 8.99 0.22
CA THR A 9 -42.10 8.17 -0.21
C THR A 9 -42.07 7.81 -1.70
N ASN A 10 -42.57 6.61 -2.02
CA ASN A 10 -42.69 5.92 -3.32
C ASN A 10 -43.49 6.68 -4.39
N PHE A 11 -43.24 6.44 -5.70
CA PHE A 11 -44.26 6.09 -6.72
C PHE A 11 -43.64 5.66 -8.07
N SER A 12 -44.35 4.79 -8.80
CA SER A 12 -43.89 3.99 -9.97
C SER A 12 -44.04 4.66 -11.34
N VAL A 13 -43.25 4.18 -12.32
CA VAL A 13 -43.20 4.60 -13.73
C VAL A 13 -44.10 3.75 -14.64
N SER A 14 -44.70 4.35 -15.67
CA SER A 14 -45.07 3.67 -16.93
C SER A 14 -45.00 4.63 -18.12
N GLY A 15 -44.28 4.25 -19.19
CA GLY A 15 -44.00 5.07 -20.38
C GLY A 15 -44.81 4.71 -21.63
N PHE A 16 -44.69 5.53 -22.68
CA PHE A 16 -45.19 5.28 -24.04
C PHE A 16 -44.20 5.79 -25.10
N TYR A 17 -43.96 4.96 -26.14
CA TYR A 17 -43.16 5.25 -27.35
C TYR A 17 -44.08 5.41 -28.57
N LEU A 18 -43.76 6.30 -29.50
CA LEU A 18 -44.32 6.32 -30.87
C LEU A 18 -43.25 6.73 -31.90
N TRP A 19 -43.11 5.92 -32.95
CA TRP A 19 -42.22 6.07 -34.10
C TRP A 19 -42.84 6.93 -35.23
N SER A 20 -42.02 7.52 -36.10
CA SER A 20 -42.46 8.20 -37.32
C SER A 20 -41.61 7.83 -38.56
N PHE A 21 -42.30 7.58 -39.68
CA PHE A 21 -41.76 7.37 -41.05
C PHE A 21 -42.08 8.60 -41.95
N PRO A 22 -41.33 8.85 -43.05
CA PRO A 22 -41.43 10.08 -43.84
C PRO A 22 -42.27 9.90 -45.11
N PHE A 23 -42.91 10.98 -45.60
CA PHE A 23 -43.43 11.06 -46.97
C PHE A 23 -43.22 12.45 -47.58
N SER A 24 -42.74 12.42 -48.83
CA SER A 24 -42.56 13.55 -49.76
C SER A 24 -43.65 13.47 -50.83
N VAL A 25 -44.30 14.60 -51.19
CA VAL A 25 -45.23 14.64 -52.34
C VAL A 25 -45.16 15.98 -53.09
N ASN A 26 -45.14 15.85 -54.41
CA ASN A 26 -45.02 16.85 -55.47
C ASN A 26 -46.39 17.42 -55.92
N LYS A 27 -46.39 18.62 -56.54
CA LYS A 27 -47.57 19.44 -56.90
C LYS A 27 -48.38 18.91 -58.09
N ARG A 28 -49.74 18.94 -57.98
CA ARG A 28 -50.75 19.52 -58.91
C ARG A 28 -52.08 18.75 -58.90
N HIS A 29 -53.09 19.30 -58.25
CA HIS A 29 -54.45 19.53 -58.79
C HIS A 29 -55.29 20.21 -57.70
N TRP A 30 -55.67 21.47 -57.95
CA TRP A 30 -56.52 22.27 -57.10
C TRP A 30 -57.90 22.34 -57.74
N THR A 31 -58.93 21.84 -57.05
CA THR A 31 -60.24 22.47 -56.85
C THR A 31 -61.12 21.59 -55.96
N SER A 32 -61.91 22.25 -55.09
CA SER A 32 -63.01 21.67 -54.28
C SER A 32 -62.68 20.82 -53.04
N LEU A 33 -61.74 21.23 -52.19
CA LEU A 33 -61.63 20.67 -50.83
C LEU A 33 -61.01 21.66 -49.83
N ASN A 34 -61.64 22.84 -49.66
CA ASN A 34 -61.01 23.97 -48.98
C ASN A 34 -61.85 24.64 -47.88
N GLN A 35 -62.64 23.85 -47.15
CA GLN A 35 -63.23 24.30 -45.86
C GLN A 35 -62.89 23.33 -44.71
N GLU A 36 -62.94 22.02 -44.93
CA GLU A 36 -62.59 21.03 -43.90
C GLU A 36 -61.09 20.98 -43.58
N LYS A 37 -60.20 21.12 -44.56
CA LYS A 37 -58.74 21.10 -44.33
C LYS A 37 -58.22 22.35 -43.63
N PHE A 38 -58.86 23.51 -43.87
CA PHE A 38 -58.55 24.74 -43.13
C PHE A 38 -59.04 24.63 -41.69
N CYS A 39 -60.22 24.06 -41.43
CA CYS A 39 -60.67 23.73 -40.08
C CYS A 39 -59.75 22.72 -39.38
N PHE A 40 -59.30 21.67 -40.06
CA PHE A 40 -58.40 20.67 -39.46
C PHE A 40 -57.01 21.24 -39.13
N LEU A 41 -56.45 22.10 -39.99
CA LEU A 41 -55.17 22.74 -39.71
C LEU A 41 -55.29 23.77 -38.59
N PHE A 42 -56.41 24.52 -38.54
CA PHE A 42 -56.66 25.49 -37.47
C PHE A 42 -56.92 24.77 -36.14
N VAL A 43 -57.68 23.67 -36.13
CA VAL A 43 -57.91 22.83 -34.94
C VAL A 43 -56.62 22.15 -34.50
N CYS A 44 -55.78 21.62 -35.39
CA CYS A 44 -54.48 21.06 -35.01
C CYS A 44 -53.50 22.11 -34.49
N LEU A 45 -53.46 23.31 -35.07
CA LEU A 45 -52.67 24.42 -34.54
C LEU A 45 -53.21 24.90 -33.19
N PHE A 46 -54.54 25.00 -33.03
CA PHE A 46 -55.15 25.40 -31.76
C PHE A 46 -54.97 24.33 -30.68
N VAL A 47 -55.06 23.04 -31.01
CA VAL A 47 -54.79 21.92 -30.09
C VAL A 47 -53.31 21.82 -29.77
N CYS A 48 -52.39 22.04 -30.72
CA CYS A 48 -50.96 22.14 -30.42
C CYS A 48 -50.64 23.36 -29.56
N LEU A 49 -51.23 24.54 -29.85
CA LEU A 49 -51.03 25.73 -29.03
C LEU A 49 -51.64 25.55 -27.64
N PHE A 50 -52.81 24.91 -27.54
CA PHE A 50 -53.51 24.65 -26.27
C PHE A 50 -52.81 23.55 -25.47
N CYS A 51 -52.28 22.50 -26.10
CA CYS A 51 -51.40 21.52 -25.45
C CYS A 51 -50.06 22.12 -25.06
N PHE A 52 -49.50 23.06 -25.85
CA PHE A 52 -48.26 23.76 -25.50
C PHE A 52 -48.49 24.77 -24.36
N VAL A 53 -49.64 25.45 -24.35
CA VAL A 53 -50.06 26.33 -23.25
C VAL A 53 -50.45 25.52 -22.02
N LEU A 54 -51.06 24.34 -22.15
CA LEU A 54 -51.31 23.41 -21.05
C LEU A 54 -50.03 22.79 -20.51
N PHE A 55 -49.08 22.44 -21.37
CA PHE A 55 -47.76 21.94 -20.99
C PHE A 55 -46.92 23.04 -20.31
N LEU A 56 -46.99 24.28 -20.81
CA LEU A 56 -46.42 25.45 -20.13
C LEU A 56 -47.17 25.76 -18.83
N ALA A 57 -48.49 25.59 -18.77
CA ALA A 57 -49.29 25.79 -17.56
C ALA A 57 -49.08 24.67 -16.51
N GLU A 58 -48.78 23.45 -16.93
CA GLU A 58 -48.36 22.33 -16.07
C GLU A 58 -46.92 22.53 -15.59
N GLN A 59 -46.00 22.97 -16.45
CA GLN A 59 -44.65 23.41 -16.03
C GLN A 59 -44.71 24.58 -15.04
N MET A 60 -45.60 25.55 -15.25
CA MET A 60 -45.79 26.67 -14.33
C MET A 60 -46.46 26.24 -13.01
N LYS A 61 -47.34 25.23 -13.02
CA LYS A 61 -47.94 24.65 -11.81
C LYS A 61 -46.95 23.83 -10.97
N GLU A 62 -46.01 23.12 -11.59
CA GLU A 62 -44.95 22.40 -10.85
C GLU A 62 -43.93 23.36 -10.20
N ASP A 63 -43.62 24.48 -10.85
CA ASP A 63 -42.72 25.51 -10.30
C ASP A 63 -43.36 26.32 -9.14
N GLU A 64 -44.69 26.46 -9.09
CA GLU A 64 -45.38 27.22 -8.01
C GLU A 64 -45.50 26.47 -6.67
N ASN A 65 -45.39 25.13 -6.66
CA ASN A 65 -45.61 24.32 -5.44
C ASN A 65 -44.33 23.76 -4.81
N PHE A 66 -43.15 24.00 -5.41
CA PHE A 66 -41.87 23.56 -4.85
C PHE A 66 -41.22 24.68 -4.03
N SER A 67 -41.37 24.60 -2.71
CA SER A 67 -40.65 25.49 -1.79
C SER A 67 -39.22 24.99 -1.59
N LEU A 68 -38.24 25.84 -1.95
CA LEU A 68 -36.84 25.56 -1.68
C LEU A 68 -36.62 25.49 -0.16
N PRO A 69 -35.90 24.48 0.35
CA PRO A 69 -35.56 24.41 1.76
C PRO A 69 -34.63 25.57 2.17
N PRO A 70 -34.48 25.85 3.47
CA PRO A 70 -33.52 26.85 3.97
C PRO A 70 -32.11 26.53 3.46
N MET A 71 -31.45 27.52 2.86
CA MET A 71 -30.15 27.36 2.17
C MET A 71 -28.96 27.74 3.07
N ASP A 72 -29.19 27.82 4.38
CA ASP A 72 -28.18 28.18 5.37
C ASP A 72 -27.04 27.14 5.36
N GLY A 73 -25.78 27.62 5.25
CA GLY A 73 -24.60 26.76 5.08
C GLY A 73 -24.16 26.52 3.62
N TYR A 74 -24.89 27.08 2.64
CA TYR A 74 -24.58 26.96 1.20
C TYR A 74 -24.57 28.29 0.44
N PRO A 75 -23.51 29.08 0.59
CA PRO A 75 -23.45 30.42 0.02
C PRO A 75 -23.60 30.44 -1.51
N ASN A 76 -23.16 29.37 -2.20
CA ASN A 76 -23.12 29.32 -3.66
C ASN A 76 -24.30 28.55 -4.29
N CYS A 77 -25.22 27.98 -3.49
CA CYS A 77 -26.31 27.17 -4.03
C CYS A 77 -27.29 28.03 -4.83
N LYS A 78 -27.64 29.21 -4.31
CA LYS A 78 -28.55 30.15 -4.97
C LYS A 78 -28.00 30.64 -6.32
N GLU A 79 -26.70 30.90 -6.40
CA GLU A 79 -26.03 31.29 -7.65
C GLU A 79 -25.99 30.15 -8.65
N LYS A 80 -25.70 28.91 -8.20
CA LYS A 80 -25.69 27.72 -9.08
C LYS A 80 -27.08 27.33 -9.57
N LEU A 81 -28.11 27.42 -8.73
CA LEU A 81 -29.51 27.25 -9.13
C LEU A 81 -29.88 28.25 -10.23
N LYS A 82 -29.52 29.53 -10.04
CA LYS A 82 -29.76 30.59 -11.02
C LYS A 82 -28.99 30.35 -12.32
N TRP A 83 -27.74 29.91 -12.23
CA TRP A 83 -26.92 29.56 -13.38
C TRP A 83 -27.52 28.38 -14.15
N MET A 84 -27.86 27.28 -13.46
CA MET A 84 -28.44 26.09 -14.04
C MET A 84 -29.78 26.39 -14.72
N LYS A 85 -30.63 27.24 -14.13
CA LYS A 85 -31.91 27.65 -14.75
C LYS A 85 -31.73 28.24 -16.15
N ASN A 86 -30.60 28.92 -16.38
CA ASN A 86 -30.32 29.56 -17.67
C ASN A 86 -29.42 28.71 -18.57
N MET A 87 -28.53 27.89 -17.99
CA MET A 87 -27.41 27.28 -18.70
C MET A 87 -27.50 25.76 -18.81
N TRP A 88 -28.50 25.10 -18.23
CA TRP A 88 -28.62 23.63 -18.30
C TRP A 88 -28.73 23.07 -19.74
N ARG A 89 -29.06 23.89 -20.74
CA ARG A 89 -29.13 23.47 -22.15
C ARG A 89 -27.80 23.59 -22.89
N THR A 90 -26.77 24.19 -22.28
CA THR A 90 -25.47 24.40 -22.93
C THR A 90 -24.67 23.11 -23.08
N ASP A 91 -24.97 22.10 -22.26
CA ASP A 91 -24.39 20.76 -22.37
C ASP A 91 -25.51 19.69 -22.39
N PRO A 92 -25.56 18.81 -23.40
CA PRO A 92 -26.52 17.70 -23.45
C PRO A 92 -26.45 16.73 -22.25
N CYS A 93 -25.40 16.79 -21.42
CA CYS A 93 -25.28 15.98 -20.21
C CYS A 93 -26.37 16.26 -19.17
N TYR A 94 -26.84 17.50 -19.03
CA TYR A 94 -27.77 17.86 -17.97
C TYR A 94 -29.12 17.17 -18.22
N SER A 95 -29.57 17.19 -19.48
CA SER A 95 -30.74 16.43 -19.94
C SER A 95 -30.58 14.93 -19.74
N ARG A 96 -29.37 14.38 -19.95
CA ARG A 96 -29.07 12.95 -19.70
C ARG A 96 -29.15 12.57 -18.22
N HIS A 97 -28.93 13.53 -17.31
CA HIS A 97 -29.11 13.38 -15.86
C HIS A 97 -30.51 13.78 -15.39
N GLY A 98 -31.49 13.88 -16.29
CA GLY A 98 -32.88 14.16 -15.94
C GLY A 98 -33.21 15.63 -15.66
N VAL A 99 -32.27 16.56 -15.88
CA VAL A 99 -32.56 18.00 -15.81
C VAL A 99 -33.46 18.37 -16.99
N ASN A 100 -34.69 18.80 -16.69
CA ASN A 100 -35.68 19.19 -17.70
C ASN A 100 -35.98 20.71 -17.70
N GLY A 101 -35.26 21.46 -16.85
CA GLY A 101 -35.39 22.91 -16.70
C GLY A 101 -36.36 23.35 -15.60
N SER A 102 -37.11 22.43 -15.01
CA SER A 102 -37.91 22.69 -13.80
C SER A 102 -37.02 22.92 -12.58
N LEU A 103 -37.48 23.76 -11.63
CA LEU A 103 -36.74 24.01 -10.40
C LEU A 103 -36.44 22.74 -9.59
N PRO A 104 -37.38 21.76 -9.45
CA PRO A 104 -37.11 20.50 -8.78
C PRO A 104 -36.02 19.66 -9.48
N SER A 105 -36.06 19.52 -10.81
CA SER A 105 -35.06 18.72 -11.54
C SER A 105 -33.64 19.30 -11.41
N ILE A 106 -33.52 20.63 -11.45
CA ILE A 106 -32.25 21.34 -11.25
C ILE A 106 -31.76 21.18 -9.82
N PHE A 107 -32.66 21.29 -8.84
CA PHE A 107 -32.33 21.14 -7.43
C PHE A 107 -31.87 19.72 -7.12
N ILE A 108 -32.58 18.69 -7.61
CA ILE A 108 -32.22 17.28 -7.48
C ILE A 108 -30.83 17.05 -8.07
N TYR A 109 -30.59 17.50 -9.30
CA TYR A 109 -29.28 17.38 -9.95
C TYR A 109 -28.13 18.04 -9.15
N LEU A 110 -28.36 19.24 -8.63
CA LEU A 110 -27.38 19.95 -7.80
C LEU A 110 -27.18 19.29 -6.42
N SER A 111 -28.18 18.55 -5.93
CA SER A 111 -28.11 17.82 -4.65
C SER A 111 -27.43 16.45 -4.78
N GLU A 112 -27.71 15.69 -5.84
CA GLU A 112 -27.15 14.35 -6.09
C GLU A 112 -25.70 14.40 -6.59
N SER A 113 -25.32 15.47 -7.29
CA SER A 113 -23.92 15.73 -7.67
C SER A 113 -23.03 16.13 -6.49
N SER A 114 -23.61 16.39 -5.31
CA SER A 114 -22.88 16.53 -4.05
C SER A 114 -22.73 15.15 -3.40
N SER A 115 -21.49 14.73 -3.17
CA SER A 115 -21.04 13.34 -2.96
C SER A 115 -21.47 12.64 -1.65
N LEU A 116 -22.63 12.98 -1.06
CA LEU A 116 -23.07 12.45 0.24
C LEU A 116 -24.36 11.63 0.23
N VAL A 117 -25.18 11.65 -0.82
CA VAL A 117 -26.49 10.96 -0.80
C VAL A 117 -26.43 9.53 -1.37
N LEU A 118 -25.53 9.23 -2.31
CA LEU A 118 -25.46 7.90 -2.92
C LEU A 118 -24.73 6.82 -2.10
N SER A 119 -24.01 7.18 -1.04
CA SER A 119 -23.36 6.18 -0.17
C SER A 119 -24.34 5.33 0.64
N SER A 120 -25.62 5.73 0.72
CA SER A 120 -26.65 5.03 1.48
C SER A 120 -27.46 3.99 0.70
N LEU A 121 -27.31 3.92 -0.64
CA LEU A 121 -28.05 2.99 -1.51
C LEU A 121 -27.18 1.94 -2.21
N PHE A 122 -25.85 2.01 -2.09
CA PHE A 122 -25.00 0.90 -2.51
C PHE A 122 -25.00 -0.16 -1.42
N GLN A 123 -25.66 -1.29 -1.70
CA GLN A 123 -25.28 -2.55 -1.09
C GLN A 123 -23.77 -2.69 -1.31
N MET A 124 -22.99 -2.52 -0.26
CA MET A 124 -21.55 -2.66 -0.40
C MET A 124 -21.27 -4.13 -0.69
N ASP A 125 -20.66 -4.39 -1.85
CA ASP A 125 -20.40 -5.76 -2.28
C ASP A 125 -19.57 -6.49 -1.21
N PRO A 126 -19.92 -7.74 -0.85
CA PRO A 126 -19.11 -8.53 0.05
C PRO A 126 -17.74 -8.81 -0.60
N ALA A 127 -16.67 -8.70 0.18
CA ALA A 127 -15.34 -9.08 -0.29
C ALA A 127 -15.21 -10.62 -0.24
N VAL A 128 -15.36 -11.28 -1.38
CA VAL A 128 -15.22 -12.75 -1.49
C VAL A 128 -13.82 -13.12 -1.96
N VAL A 129 -13.23 -14.13 -1.33
CA VAL A 129 -11.92 -14.67 -1.75
C VAL A 129 -12.03 -15.16 -3.19
N ARG A 130 -11.13 -14.70 -4.06
CA ARG A 130 -11.17 -14.99 -5.50
C ARG A 130 -10.46 -16.30 -5.82
N GLU A 131 -11.09 -17.09 -6.67
CA GLU A 131 -10.63 -18.41 -7.12
C GLU A 131 -9.72 -18.36 -8.36
N SER A 132 -9.37 -17.16 -8.83
CA SER A 132 -8.62 -16.94 -10.07
C SER A 132 -8.08 -15.51 -10.10
N LEU A 133 -6.90 -15.30 -10.70
CA LEU A 133 -6.32 -13.98 -10.93
C LEU A 133 -6.62 -13.46 -12.35
N LYS A 134 -7.27 -14.26 -13.21
CA LYS A 134 -7.48 -13.92 -14.63
C LYS A 134 -8.19 -12.60 -14.87
N GLY A 135 -9.12 -12.20 -13.99
CA GLY A 135 -9.81 -10.93 -14.10
C GLY A 135 -8.93 -9.69 -13.84
N LEU A 136 -7.75 -9.89 -13.23
CA LEU A 136 -6.75 -8.84 -13.01
C LEU A 136 -5.86 -8.61 -14.24
N TYR A 137 -5.64 -9.64 -15.06
CA TYR A 137 -4.67 -9.64 -16.17
C TYR A 137 -4.88 -8.51 -17.19
N PRO A 138 -6.11 -8.20 -17.65
CA PRO A 138 -6.31 -7.10 -18.61
C PRO A 138 -5.81 -5.75 -18.07
N SER A 139 -6.02 -5.46 -16.79
CA SER A 139 -5.61 -4.21 -16.14
C SER A 139 -4.09 -4.06 -16.01
N LEU A 140 -3.37 -5.18 -15.99
CA LEU A 140 -1.91 -5.26 -15.93
C LEU A 140 -1.27 -5.30 -17.33
N ALA A 141 -1.79 -6.14 -18.23
CA ALA A 141 -1.24 -6.38 -19.56
C ALA A 141 -1.24 -5.13 -20.44
N ASN A 142 -2.22 -4.25 -20.25
CA ASN A 142 -2.36 -3.01 -21.02
C ASN A 142 -1.36 -1.90 -20.61
N LYS A 143 -0.47 -2.16 -19.65
CA LYS A 143 0.47 -1.18 -19.10
C LYS A 143 1.91 -1.70 -19.17
N ARG A 144 2.75 -1.08 -19.99
CA ARG A 144 4.17 -1.48 -20.17
C ARG A 144 4.93 -1.53 -18.85
N GLN A 145 4.70 -0.53 -18.01
CA GLN A 145 5.36 -0.34 -16.71
C GLN A 145 5.06 -1.49 -15.72
N LEU A 146 3.94 -2.18 -15.89
CA LEU A 146 3.52 -3.30 -15.02
C LEU A 146 3.80 -4.67 -15.64
N HIS A 147 4.55 -4.74 -16.75
CA HIS A 147 4.76 -5.99 -17.47
C HIS A 147 5.46 -7.06 -16.62
N TRP A 148 6.51 -6.69 -15.89
CA TRP A 148 7.22 -7.62 -15.00
C TRP A 148 6.32 -8.10 -13.86
N ILE A 149 5.57 -7.18 -13.25
CA ILE A 149 4.56 -7.47 -12.21
C ILE A 149 3.54 -8.48 -12.73
N HIS A 150 3.02 -8.28 -13.95
CA HIS A 150 2.08 -9.20 -14.59
C HIS A 150 2.66 -10.61 -14.74
N GLN A 151 3.90 -10.73 -15.22
CA GLN A 151 4.56 -12.02 -15.40
C GLN A 151 4.73 -12.75 -14.06
N ARG A 152 5.16 -12.04 -13.01
CA ARG A 152 5.32 -12.62 -11.68
C ARG A 152 3.99 -13.12 -11.10
N ILE A 153 2.95 -12.28 -11.11
CA ILE A 153 1.61 -12.63 -10.61
C ILE A 153 1.09 -13.89 -11.33
N ARG A 154 1.22 -13.92 -12.67
CA ARG A 154 0.80 -15.07 -13.47
C ARG A 154 1.60 -16.34 -13.12
N SER A 155 2.89 -16.22 -12.84
CA SER A 155 3.75 -17.36 -12.48
C SER A 155 3.44 -17.98 -11.11
N MET A 156 2.69 -17.26 -10.26
CA MET A 156 2.35 -17.67 -8.88
C MET A 156 0.84 -17.83 -8.67
N GLU A 157 0.02 -17.78 -9.73
CA GLU A 157 -1.45 -17.80 -9.63
C GLU A 157 -1.97 -18.98 -8.81
N GLU A 158 -1.51 -20.19 -9.09
CA GLU A 158 -1.96 -21.40 -8.37
C GLU A 158 -1.66 -21.32 -6.87
N VAL A 159 -0.47 -20.85 -6.50
CA VAL A 159 -0.04 -20.74 -5.10
C VAL A 159 -0.84 -19.66 -4.37
N TRP A 160 -1.13 -18.53 -5.02
CA TRP A 160 -1.95 -17.47 -4.46
C TRP A 160 -3.41 -17.90 -4.23
N VAL A 161 -4.01 -18.59 -5.19
CA VAL A 161 -5.38 -19.08 -5.08
C VAL A 161 -5.49 -20.13 -3.97
N GLU A 162 -4.55 -21.07 -3.91
CA GLU A 162 -4.54 -22.10 -2.86
C GLU A 162 -4.35 -21.48 -1.46
N ALA A 163 -3.45 -20.50 -1.33
CA ALA A 163 -3.28 -19.76 -0.08
C ALA A 163 -4.53 -18.97 0.33
N GLY A 164 -5.25 -18.39 -0.65
CA GLY A 164 -6.54 -17.74 -0.42
C GLY A 164 -7.59 -18.70 0.15
N ARG A 165 -7.74 -19.89 -0.46
CA ARG A 165 -8.64 -20.94 0.03
C ARG A 165 -8.26 -21.39 1.43
N SER A 166 -6.98 -21.67 1.66
CA SER A 166 -6.47 -22.12 2.94
C SER A 166 -6.70 -21.08 4.04
N LEU A 167 -6.47 -19.79 3.76
CA LEU A 167 -6.78 -18.71 4.70
C LEU A 167 -8.29 -18.63 5.01
N SER A 168 -9.13 -18.71 3.98
CA SER A 168 -10.60 -18.69 4.10
C SER A 168 -11.14 -19.88 4.91
N ALA A 169 -10.46 -21.02 4.87
CA ALA A 169 -10.79 -22.18 5.69
C ALA A 169 -10.38 -22.02 7.17
N LYS A 170 -9.31 -21.25 7.44
CA LYS A 170 -8.76 -21.04 8.79
C LYS A 170 -9.42 -19.87 9.54
N TYR A 171 -9.86 -18.84 8.83
CA TYR A 171 -10.38 -17.60 9.43
C TYR A 171 -11.74 -17.21 8.84
N ASN A 172 -12.60 -16.58 9.64
CA ASN A 172 -13.86 -16.05 9.13
C ASN A 172 -13.60 -14.81 8.25
N LEU A 173 -13.67 -15.00 6.93
CA LEU A 173 -13.49 -13.95 5.94
C LEU A 173 -14.82 -13.47 5.31
N THR A 174 -15.98 -13.83 5.87
CA THR A 174 -17.30 -13.64 5.22
C THR A 174 -17.94 -12.28 5.44
N GLU A 175 -17.63 -11.58 6.54
CA GLU A 175 -18.26 -10.30 6.90
C GLU A 175 -17.51 -9.07 6.37
N ARG A 176 -16.54 -9.27 5.47
CA ARG A 176 -15.71 -8.20 4.93
C ARG A 176 -16.40 -7.49 3.78
N THR A 177 -16.11 -6.21 3.65
CA THR A 177 -16.68 -5.37 2.59
C THR A 177 -15.65 -5.08 1.51
N ALA A 178 -16.03 -5.25 0.24
CA ALA A 178 -15.16 -4.95 -0.88
C ALA A 178 -14.84 -3.45 -0.92
N LYS A 179 -13.54 -3.13 -0.94
CA LYS A 179 -13.04 -1.75 -0.98
C LYS A 179 -12.66 -1.39 -2.41
N GLN A 180 -12.88 -0.14 -2.78
CA GLN A 180 -12.33 0.49 -3.97
C GLN A 180 -10.91 0.96 -3.63
N ILE A 181 -9.88 0.33 -4.20
CA ILE A 181 -8.49 0.57 -3.83
C ILE A 181 -7.73 1.11 -5.04
N LEU A 182 -7.19 2.33 -4.91
CA LEU A 182 -6.24 2.87 -5.89
C LEU A 182 -4.85 2.32 -5.60
N VAL A 183 -4.19 1.78 -6.62
CA VAL A 183 -2.80 1.35 -6.56
C VAL A 183 -2.01 2.14 -7.60
N HIS A 184 -1.06 2.94 -7.13
CA HIS A 184 -0.27 3.82 -7.97
C HIS A 184 1.24 3.73 -7.65
N PRO A 185 1.97 2.84 -8.33
CA PRO A 185 3.43 2.73 -8.22
C PRO A 185 4.10 3.92 -8.94
N GLY A 186 4.23 5.05 -8.26
CA GLY A 186 4.78 6.29 -8.82
C GLY A 186 6.22 6.14 -9.31
N ALA A 187 7.04 5.35 -8.61
CA ALA A 187 8.42 5.06 -9.00
C ALA A 187 8.52 4.20 -10.26
N LEU A 188 7.43 3.58 -10.74
CA LEU A 188 7.41 2.80 -11.99
C LEU A 188 6.87 3.60 -13.18
N THR A 189 6.40 4.83 -12.98
CA THR A 189 5.87 5.64 -14.08
C THR A 189 7.01 6.21 -14.92
N ASP A 190 6.78 6.43 -16.22
CA ASP A 190 7.81 6.99 -17.10
C ASP A 190 8.17 8.43 -16.65
N GLU A 191 7.20 9.18 -16.11
CA GLU A 191 7.39 10.54 -15.60
C GLU A 191 8.29 10.62 -14.37
N SER A 192 8.55 9.49 -13.69
CA SER A 192 9.45 9.46 -12.53
C SER A 192 10.93 9.53 -12.90
N GLY A 193 11.29 9.17 -14.14
CA GLY A 193 12.68 9.12 -14.61
C GLY A 193 13.58 8.09 -13.90
N THR A 194 13.01 7.15 -13.13
CA THR A 194 13.79 6.17 -12.36
C THR A 194 14.28 4.98 -13.19
N HIS A 195 13.65 4.71 -14.34
CA HIS A 195 13.89 3.56 -15.22
C HIS A 195 13.76 2.17 -14.57
N ILE A 196 13.21 2.06 -13.34
CA ILE A 196 13.10 0.79 -12.59
C ILE A 196 12.31 -0.27 -13.37
N ALA A 197 11.23 0.13 -14.05
CA ALA A 197 10.41 -0.79 -14.83
C ALA A 197 11.13 -1.33 -16.08
N GLU A 198 12.01 -0.54 -16.69
CA GLU A 198 12.77 -0.92 -17.89
C GLU A 198 13.93 -1.85 -17.53
N ASP A 199 14.62 -1.55 -16.43
CA ASP A 199 15.78 -2.31 -15.94
C ASP A 199 15.42 -3.68 -15.33
N ALA A 200 14.13 -3.94 -15.12
CA ALA A 200 13.62 -5.20 -14.57
C ALA A 200 14.10 -6.44 -15.34
N PHE A 201 14.30 -6.31 -16.66
CA PHE A 201 14.65 -7.42 -17.54
C PHE A 201 16.15 -7.59 -17.78
N SER A 202 16.95 -6.56 -17.45
CA SER A 202 18.41 -6.47 -17.67
C SER A 202 19.25 -6.63 -16.40
N GLY A 203 18.63 -6.99 -15.27
CA GLY A 203 19.34 -7.25 -14.01
C GLY A 203 19.37 -6.06 -13.03
N GLY A 204 18.49 -5.07 -13.23
CA GLY A 204 18.26 -3.97 -12.29
C GLY A 204 17.59 -4.40 -10.98
N PRO A 205 17.31 -3.42 -10.09
CA PRO A 205 16.65 -3.68 -8.82
C PRO A 205 15.21 -4.19 -9.02
N LEU A 206 14.88 -5.30 -8.36
CA LEU A 206 13.58 -5.96 -8.47
C LEU A 206 12.77 -5.93 -7.17
N GLY A 207 13.35 -5.46 -6.06
CA GLY A 207 12.73 -5.54 -4.73
C GLY A 207 11.37 -4.85 -4.68
N GLU A 208 11.29 -3.60 -5.15
CA GLU A 208 10.07 -2.80 -5.20
C GLU A 208 9.00 -3.45 -6.11
N GLN A 209 9.41 -4.01 -7.25
CA GLN A 209 8.49 -4.68 -8.17
C GLN A 209 7.93 -5.98 -7.60
N VAL A 210 8.75 -6.74 -6.87
CA VAL A 210 8.32 -7.91 -6.08
C VAL A 210 7.23 -7.50 -5.09
N GLN A 211 7.50 -6.50 -4.25
CA GLN A 211 6.54 -6.03 -3.24
C GLN A 211 5.24 -5.51 -3.87
N TRP A 212 5.32 -4.72 -4.95
CA TRP A 212 4.13 -4.25 -5.68
C TRP A 212 3.31 -5.40 -6.25
N SER A 213 3.96 -6.39 -6.84
CA SER A 213 3.27 -7.54 -7.44
C SER A 213 2.51 -8.35 -6.40
N ASP A 214 3.12 -8.59 -5.25
CA ASP A 214 2.55 -9.43 -4.20
C ASP A 214 1.43 -8.69 -3.46
N LEU A 215 1.55 -7.37 -3.28
CA LEU A 215 0.47 -6.52 -2.76
C LEU A 215 -0.75 -6.53 -3.69
N ILE A 216 -0.55 -6.35 -4.99
CA ILE A 216 -1.64 -6.36 -5.99
C ILE A 216 -2.33 -7.73 -6.00
N ALA A 217 -1.57 -8.83 -6.03
CA ALA A 217 -2.12 -10.18 -5.98
C ALA A 217 -2.92 -10.42 -4.69
N THR A 218 -2.37 -10.00 -3.54
CA THR A 218 -3.00 -10.14 -2.22
C THR A 218 -4.35 -9.41 -2.15
N LEU A 219 -4.37 -8.11 -2.48
CA LEU A 219 -5.60 -7.32 -2.43
C LEU A 219 -6.66 -7.86 -3.41
N TYR A 220 -6.22 -8.38 -4.56
CA TYR A 220 -7.13 -9.00 -5.52
C TYR A 220 -7.67 -10.34 -5.02
N ILE A 221 -6.85 -11.25 -4.49
CA ILE A 221 -7.33 -12.52 -3.91
C ILE A 221 -8.31 -12.27 -2.78
N LEU A 222 -8.10 -11.25 -1.94
CA LEU A 222 -8.99 -10.89 -0.83
C LEU A 222 -10.36 -10.32 -1.27
N GLY A 223 -10.59 -10.10 -2.57
CA GLY A 223 -11.89 -9.70 -3.10
C GLY A 223 -12.11 -8.21 -3.28
N HIS A 224 -11.09 -7.36 -3.13
CA HIS A 224 -11.24 -5.90 -3.28
C HIS A 224 -11.21 -5.47 -4.76
N HIS A 225 -11.76 -4.29 -5.07
CA HIS A 225 -11.77 -3.73 -6.42
C HIS A 225 -10.54 -2.84 -6.62
N LEU A 226 -9.65 -3.24 -7.53
CA LEU A 226 -8.38 -2.55 -7.77
C LEU A 226 -8.46 -1.61 -8.95
N HIS A 227 -8.01 -0.37 -8.74
CA HIS A 227 -7.80 0.65 -9.77
C HIS A 227 -6.30 0.85 -9.94
N LEU A 228 -5.73 0.24 -10.98
CA LEU A 228 -4.28 0.29 -11.23
C LEU A 228 -3.94 1.51 -12.10
N SER A 229 -3.10 2.40 -11.58
CA SER A 229 -2.55 3.55 -12.30
C SER A 229 -1.04 3.43 -12.44
N ALA A 230 -0.50 3.60 -13.66
CA ALA A 230 0.93 3.56 -13.94
C ALA A 230 1.42 4.79 -14.74
N SER A 231 0.65 5.89 -14.74
CA SER A 231 1.03 7.17 -15.34
C SER A 231 0.22 8.32 -14.75
N ILE A 232 0.73 9.55 -14.87
CA ILE A 232 0.02 10.75 -14.40
C ILE A 232 -1.31 10.96 -15.15
N PRO A 233 -1.40 10.77 -16.49
CA PRO A 233 -2.69 10.85 -17.20
C PRO A 233 -3.73 9.84 -16.70
N ALA A 234 -3.34 8.59 -16.45
CA ALA A 234 -4.24 7.56 -15.90
C ALA A 234 -4.70 7.93 -14.48
N LEU A 235 -3.80 8.50 -13.67
CA LEU A 235 -4.11 8.98 -12.34
C LEU A 235 -5.11 10.14 -12.37
N LYS A 236 -4.91 11.12 -13.26
CA LYS A 236 -5.85 12.24 -13.47
C LYS A 236 -7.23 11.75 -13.88
N ALA A 237 -7.29 10.82 -14.84
CA ALA A 237 -8.54 10.24 -15.31
C ALA A 237 -9.36 9.62 -14.16
N PHE A 238 -8.70 8.93 -13.23
CA PHE A 238 -9.35 8.33 -12.06
C PHE A 238 -9.76 9.37 -11.01
N LEU A 239 -8.84 10.26 -10.60
CA LEU A 239 -9.04 11.16 -9.46
C LEU A 239 -9.85 12.43 -9.78
N GLN A 240 -9.79 12.93 -11.01
CA GLN A 240 -10.47 14.16 -11.42
C GLN A 240 -11.71 13.89 -12.29
N GLY A 241 -11.79 12.72 -12.93
CA GLY A 241 -12.81 12.42 -13.94
C GLY A 241 -12.59 13.20 -15.24
N ASN A 242 -13.35 12.88 -16.29
CA ASN A 242 -13.31 13.67 -17.54
C ASN A 242 -13.91 15.06 -17.28
N THR A 243 -13.12 16.11 -17.43
CA THR A 243 -13.48 17.51 -17.16
C THR A 243 -14.39 18.14 -18.22
N ASN A 244 -15.34 17.38 -18.76
CA ASN A 244 -16.35 17.91 -19.68
C ASN A 244 -17.59 18.31 -18.88
N GLY A 245 -17.50 19.40 -18.09
CA GLY A 245 -18.63 20.17 -17.53
C GLY A 245 -19.68 19.45 -16.66
N CYS A 246 -19.63 18.13 -16.58
CA CYS A 246 -20.74 17.27 -16.21
C CYS A 246 -20.22 16.12 -15.36
N PRO A 247 -20.89 15.77 -14.26
CA PRO A 247 -20.59 14.56 -13.53
C PRO A 247 -20.71 13.36 -14.49
N PRO A 248 -19.74 12.42 -14.49
CA PRO A 248 -19.89 11.18 -15.22
C PRO A 248 -21.19 10.47 -14.80
N GLN A 249 -21.83 9.78 -15.75
CA GLN A 249 -23.08 9.03 -15.55
C GLN A 249 -22.94 7.91 -14.50
N HIS A 250 -21.69 7.57 -14.17
CA HIS A 250 -21.33 6.76 -13.01
C HIS A 250 -20.75 7.68 -11.93
N SER A 251 -21.27 7.57 -10.71
CA SER A 251 -20.73 8.24 -9.53
C SER A 251 -19.21 8.12 -9.49
N LYS A 252 -18.52 9.23 -9.29
CA LYS A 252 -17.06 9.27 -9.12
C LYS A 252 -16.67 8.21 -8.08
N VAL A 253 -15.96 7.17 -8.50
CA VAL A 253 -15.50 6.10 -7.61
C VAL A 253 -14.45 6.71 -6.68
N GLU A 254 -14.82 6.97 -5.43
CA GLU A 254 -13.87 7.44 -4.43
C GLU A 254 -13.11 6.24 -3.84
N PRO A 255 -11.77 6.30 -3.78
CA PRO A 255 -11.00 5.22 -3.18
C PRO A 255 -11.22 5.16 -1.67
N ASN A 256 -11.41 3.95 -1.14
CA ASN A 256 -11.38 3.70 0.31
C ASN A 256 -9.96 3.60 0.86
N LEU A 257 -9.00 3.16 0.03
CA LEU A 257 -7.58 3.07 0.33
C LEU A 257 -6.76 3.46 -0.89
N ILE A 258 -5.59 4.07 -0.65
CA ILE A 258 -4.62 4.41 -1.69
C ILE A 258 -3.28 3.80 -1.32
N TYR A 259 -2.82 2.81 -2.10
CA TYR A 259 -1.45 2.32 -2.03
C TYR A 259 -0.60 3.05 -3.06
N THR A 260 0.47 3.69 -2.61
CA THR A 260 1.42 4.43 -3.45
C THR A 260 2.83 4.29 -2.88
N ASP A 261 3.86 4.70 -3.60
CA ASP A 261 5.20 4.98 -3.03
C ASP A 261 5.37 6.50 -2.79
N ILE A 262 6.53 6.91 -2.26
CA ILE A 262 6.84 8.33 -1.97
C ILE A 262 6.78 9.19 -3.23
N VAL A 263 7.23 8.67 -4.38
CA VAL A 263 7.17 9.38 -5.68
C VAL A 263 5.72 9.57 -6.09
N GLY A 264 4.92 8.52 -6.02
CA GLY A 264 3.50 8.54 -6.37
C GLY A 264 2.68 9.39 -5.42
N LEU A 265 3.04 9.48 -4.14
CA LEU A 265 2.41 10.41 -3.19
C LEU A 265 2.54 11.85 -3.71
N ARG A 266 3.73 12.25 -4.15
CA ARG A 266 3.95 13.60 -4.73
C ARG A 266 3.17 13.80 -6.02
N GLN A 267 3.20 12.82 -6.92
CA GLN A 267 2.41 12.87 -8.15
C GLN A 267 0.90 13.01 -7.85
N ILE A 268 0.39 12.30 -6.85
CA ILE A 268 -1.01 12.41 -6.41
C ILE A 268 -1.29 13.79 -5.83
N GLN A 269 -0.44 14.30 -4.95
CA GLN A 269 -0.56 15.64 -4.36
C GLN A 269 -0.57 16.74 -5.45
N GLU A 270 0.30 16.62 -6.45
CA GLU A 270 0.34 17.53 -7.60
C GLU A 270 -0.94 17.44 -8.44
N VAL A 271 -1.45 16.22 -8.70
CA VAL A 271 -2.66 16.03 -9.48
C VAL A 271 -3.88 16.61 -8.78
N ILE A 272 -4.11 16.32 -7.49
CA ILE A 272 -5.34 16.76 -6.82
C ILE A 272 -5.22 18.09 -6.08
N GLY A 273 -4.03 18.68 -6.05
CA GLY A 273 -3.75 19.92 -5.34
C GLY A 273 -4.13 19.84 -3.86
N SER A 274 -4.56 20.95 -3.27
CA SER A 274 -4.91 21.06 -1.85
C SER A 274 -6.00 20.08 -1.36
N SER A 275 -6.78 19.50 -2.28
CA SER A 275 -7.79 18.48 -1.94
C SER A 275 -7.18 17.16 -1.47
N TRP A 276 -5.87 16.95 -1.61
CA TRP A 276 -5.19 15.72 -1.18
C TRP A 276 -5.35 15.45 0.32
N ILE A 277 -5.49 16.52 1.12
CA ILE A 277 -5.66 16.44 2.57
C ILE A 277 -6.87 15.57 2.94
N LYS A 278 -7.94 15.57 2.14
CA LYS A 278 -9.12 14.70 2.33
C LYS A 278 -8.73 13.22 2.35
N TYR A 279 -7.73 12.83 1.58
CA TYR A 279 -7.29 11.43 1.43
C TYR A 279 -6.12 11.09 2.35
N LYS A 280 -5.61 12.04 3.13
CA LYS A 280 -4.39 11.88 3.94
C LYS A 280 -4.39 10.58 4.76
N CYS A 281 -5.48 10.27 5.45
CA CYS A 281 -5.57 9.09 6.33
C CYS A 281 -5.71 7.74 5.61
N ILE A 282 -6.10 7.72 4.32
CA ILE A 282 -6.29 6.47 3.55
C ILE A 282 -5.06 6.06 2.74
N PHE A 283 -3.99 6.87 2.76
CA PHE A 283 -2.73 6.50 2.13
C PHE A 283 -2.03 5.38 2.89
N ARG A 284 -1.43 4.47 2.13
CA ARG A 284 -0.47 3.44 2.54
C ARG A 284 0.74 3.56 1.61
N ILE A 285 1.86 4.02 2.13
CA ILE A 285 3.03 4.47 1.38
C ILE A 285 4.11 3.40 1.45
N LEU A 286 4.36 2.71 0.35
CA LEU A 286 5.46 1.74 0.25
C LEU A 286 6.80 2.50 0.32
N ASP A 287 7.58 2.18 1.34
CA ASP A 287 8.87 2.77 1.63
C ASP A 287 9.80 1.66 2.15
N THR A 288 10.57 1.09 1.22
CA THR A 288 11.42 -0.09 1.43
C THR A 288 12.24 0.00 2.72
N PHE A 289 12.88 1.15 2.99
CA PHE A 289 13.83 1.31 4.10
C PHE A 289 13.20 1.93 5.35
N GLY A 290 11.98 2.45 5.24
CA GLY A 290 11.23 3.08 6.31
C GLY A 290 11.62 4.55 6.54
N THR A 291 10.71 5.24 7.21
CA THR A 291 10.78 6.65 7.55
C THR A 291 10.68 6.81 9.07
N GLU A 292 11.71 7.39 9.68
CA GLU A 292 11.73 7.68 11.11
C GLU A 292 11.10 9.06 11.41
N PRO A 293 10.57 9.30 12.63
CA PRO A 293 9.81 10.51 12.96
C PRO A 293 10.53 11.82 12.65
N ASP A 294 11.85 11.87 12.91
CA ASP A 294 12.73 13.04 12.72
C ASP A 294 12.76 13.51 11.26
N PHE A 295 12.57 12.57 10.33
CA PHE A 295 12.60 12.83 8.89
C PHE A 295 11.20 13.01 8.32
N ASN A 296 10.14 12.72 9.07
CA ASN A 296 8.75 12.87 8.63
C ASN A 296 8.18 14.25 8.94
N HIS A 297 8.47 14.79 10.13
CA HIS A 297 7.90 16.04 10.60
C HIS A 297 8.56 17.26 9.91
N PRO A 298 7.83 18.09 9.14
CA PRO A 298 8.42 19.17 8.34
C PRO A 298 9.18 20.23 9.15
N ASP A 299 8.60 20.70 10.26
CA ASP A 299 9.26 21.72 11.09
C ASP A 299 10.49 21.16 11.80
N TRP A 300 10.43 19.91 12.27
CA TRP A 300 11.58 19.20 12.83
C TRP A 300 12.71 19.08 11.80
N VAL A 301 12.39 18.64 10.57
CA VAL A 301 13.34 18.53 9.46
C VAL A 301 14.03 19.86 9.19
N THR A 302 13.27 20.95 9.18
CA THR A 302 13.79 22.30 8.93
C THR A 302 14.69 22.76 10.08
N LYS A 303 14.21 22.61 11.32
CA LYS A 303 14.92 23.01 12.55
C LYS A 303 16.25 22.28 12.74
N HIS A 304 16.32 21.01 12.33
CA HIS A 304 17.51 20.15 12.51
C HIS A 304 18.28 19.90 11.22
N HIS A 305 17.97 20.62 10.13
CA HIS A 305 18.65 20.52 8.84
C HIS A 305 18.68 19.10 8.25
N LEU A 306 17.62 18.32 8.43
CA LEU A 306 17.49 16.93 7.97
C LEU A 306 16.91 16.82 6.54
N HIS A 307 17.19 17.80 5.69
CA HIS A 307 16.60 17.87 4.36
C HIS A 307 17.03 16.69 3.48
N GLY A 308 16.08 16.10 2.77
CA GLY A 308 16.33 15.00 1.85
C GLY A 308 15.16 14.82 0.88
N PRO A 309 15.38 14.10 -0.23
CA PRO A 309 14.39 13.93 -1.27
C PRO A 309 13.26 12.97 -0.88
N PHE A 310 13.25 12.38 0.31
CA PHE A 310 12.25 11.37 0.72
C PHE A 310 11.48 11.72 2.00
N GLY A 311 11.95 12.70 2.78
CA GLY A 311 11.32 13.09 4.06
C GLY A 311 10.35 14.28 3.94
N GLY A 312 9.97 14.83 5.10
CA GLY A 312 9.13 16.02 5.23
C GLY A 312 7.67 15.81 4.80
N LEU A 313 7.17 14.59 4.90
CA LEU A 313 5.88 14.21 4.31
C LEU A 313 4.68 14.51 5.22
N ASN A 314 4.90 14.79 6.51
CA ASN A 314 3.84 15.07 7.47
C ASN A 314 2.76 13.97 7.50
N MET A 315 3.16 12.69 7.49
CA MET A 315 2.23 11.55 7.51
C MET A 315 2.22 10.89 8.88
N THR A 316 1.17 10.14 9.23
CA THR A 316 1.24 9.25 10.39
C THR A 316 2.24 8.14 10.06
N LEU A 317 3.18 7.82 10.96
CA LEU A 317 4.29 6.92 10.64
C LEU A 317 3.86 5.48 10.31
N LEU A 318 2.73 5.03 10.85
CA LEU A 318 2.09 3.76 10.50
C LEU A 318 1.62 3.69 9.03
N GLN A 319 1.55 4.82 8.32
CA GLN A 319 1.23 4.84 6.89
C GLN A 319 2.40 4.40 6.01
N PHE A 320 3.63 4.40 6.51
CA PHE A 320 4.78 3.90 5.76
C PHE A 320 4.86 2.38 5.87
N TYR A 321 5.05 1.70 4.74
CA TYR A 321 4.94 0.26 4.56
C TYR A 321 6.29 -0.29 4.10
N THR A 322 6.98 -1.01 4.98
CA THR A 322 8.39 -1.41 4.79
C THR A 322 8.56 -2.79 4.15
N MET A 323 9.74 -3.03 3.58
CA MET A 323 10.13 -4.32 2.98
C MET A 323 10.42 -5.41 4.02
N PHE A 324 11.02 -5.02 5.14
CA PHE A 324 11.28 -5.89 6.30
C PHE A 324 10.82 -5.21 7.59
N PRO A 325 10.59 -5.95 8.67
CA PRO A 325 10.11 -5.39 9.94
C PRO A 325 11.23 -4.71 10.76
N HIS A 326 12.04 -3.85 10.12
CA HIS A 326 13.20 -3.21 10.73
C HIS A 326 12.90 -1.86 11.41
N THR A 327 11.76 -1.23 11.09
CA THR A 327 11.37 0.09 11.60
C THR A 327 9.99 0.00 12.26
N PRO A 328 9.92 -0.22 13.59
CA PRO A 328 8.64 -0.43 14.28
C PRO A 328 7.74 0.81 14.35
N ASP A 329 8.27 2.01 14.05
CA ASP A 329 7.46 3.21 13.84
C ASP A 329 6.57 3.11 12.58
N ASN A 330 6.91 2.21 11.66
CA ASN A 330 6.23 1.98 10.39
C ASN A 330 5.48 0.63 10.40
N THR A 331 4.64 0.42 9.39
CA THR A 331 3.95 -0.86 9.19
C THR A 331 4.81 -1.79 8.35
N PHE A 332 4.98 -3.03 8.79
CA PHE A 332 5.63 -4.05 7.97
C PHE A 332 4.67 -4.57 6.89
N LEU A 333 5.01 -4.38 5.60
CA LEU A 333 4.27 -4.95 4.47
C LEU A 333 4.86 -6.27 4.01
N GLY A 334 6.17 -6.31 3.80
CA GLY A 334 6.86 -7.48 3.28
C GLY A 334 6.56 -7.78 1.83
N PHE A 335 6.76 -9.04 1.46
CA PHE A 335 6.56 -9.62 0.14
C PHE A 335 6.46 -11.14 0.29
N VAL A 336 6.28 -11.85 -0.82
CA VAL A 336 6.31 -13.32 -0.85
C VAL A 336 7.62 -13.82 -1.43
N VAL A 337 8.28 -14.70 -0.69
CA VAL A 337 9.42 -15.45 -1.20
C VAL A 337 8.88 -16.53 -2.13
N GLN A 338 9.25 -16.46 -3.41
CA GLN A 338 8.82 -17.47 -4.36
C GLN A 338 9.61 -18.76 -4.10
N HIS A 339 8.93 -19.78 -3.57
CA HIS A 339 9.47 -21.13 -3.45
C HIS A 339 8.47 -22.09 -4.11
N GLN A 340 8.93 -22.87 -5.10
CA GLN A 340 8.04 -23.79 -5.81
C GLN A 340 7.77 -25.03 -4.97
N LEU A 341 6.68 -25.00 -4.19
CA LEU A 341 6.06 -26.20 -3.62
C LEU A 341 4.76 -26.50 -4.36
N ILE A 342 4.82 -26.66 -5.69
CA ILE A 342 3.69 -27.27 -6.40
C ILE A 342 3.69 -28.77 -6.04
N SER A 343 2.54 -29.31 -5.63
CA SER A 343 2.40 -30.70 -5.15
C SER A 343 2.90 -31.76 -6.16
N LYS A 344 2.76 -31.50 -7.47
CA LYS A 344 3.29 -32.37 -8.54
C LYS A 344 4.79 -32.22 -8.79
N GLU A 345 5.33 -31.04 -8.54
CA GLU A 345 6.77 -30.76 -8.65
C GLU A 345 7.50 -31.26 -7.39
N SER A 346 6.86 -31.25 -6.23
CA SER A 346 7.38 -31.75 -4.96
C SER A 346 8.02 -33.14 -5.08
N GLU A 347 7.47 -34.06 -5.87
CA GLU A 347 8.04 -35.41 -6.07
C GLU A 347 9.37 -35.39 -6.84
N GLN A 348 9.44 -34.67 -7.97
CA GLN A 348 10.68 -34.55 -8.74
C GLN A 348 11.73 -33.73 -7.98
N PHE A 349 11.31 -32.71 -7.24
CA PHE A 349 12.22 -31.90 -6.44
C PHE A 349 12.66 -32.55 -5.13
N LYS A 350 11.85 -33.45 -4.53
CA LYS A 350 12.29 -34.34 -3.43
C LYS A 350 13.44 -35.25 -3.88
N SER A 351 13.50 -35.57 -5.17
CA SER A 351 14.58 -36.38 -5.75
C SER A 351 15.88 -35.58 -5.99
N THR A 352 15.84 -34.24 -5.98
CA THR A 352 17.02 -33.40 -6.17
C THR A 352 17.97 -33.54 -5.00
N LYS A 353 19.05 -34.30 -5.19
CA LYS A 353 20.07 -34.52 -4.17
C LYS A 353 20.92 -33.25 -3.97
N ARG A 354 21.02 -32.78 -2.72
CA ARG A 354 21.99 -31.74 -2.33
C ARG A 354 23.41 -32.19 -2.68
N GLN A 355 24.16 -31.29 -3.30
CA GLN A 355 25.56 -31.48 -3.67
C GLN A 355 26.46 -30.75 -2.66
N ASN A 356 27.74 -31.09 -2.62
CA ASN A 356 28.75 -30.37 -1.83
C ASN A 356 29.17 -29.08 -2.57
N GLN A 357 28.21 -28.17 -2.78
CA GLN A 357 28.44 -26.89 -3.45
C GLN A 357 27.90 -25.71 -2.62
N ALA A 358 28.51 -24.54 -2.82
CA ALA A 358 28.07 -23.25 -2.32
C ALA A 358 27.66 -22.35 -3.48
N LEU A 359 26.59 -21.58 -3.33
CA LEU A 359 26.15 -20.58 -4.31
C LEU A 359 26.42 -19.17 -3.79
N VAL A 360 27.15 -18.38 -4.56
CA VAL A 360 27.50 -17.01 -4.19
C VAL A 360 26.40 -16.01 -4.54
N TYR A 361 26.05 -15.17 -3.58
CA TYR A 361 25.11 -14.07 -3.74
C TYR A 361 25.81 -12.83 -4.33
N GLY A 362 25.99 -12.84 -5.66
CA GLY A 362 26.60 -11.70 -6.35
C GLY A 362 26.36 -11.73 -7.85
N LYS A 363 25.38 -10.97 -8.35
CA LYS A 363 25.05 -10.96 -9.79
C LYS A 363 25.89 -10.00 -10.62
N ARG A 364 26.54 -9.02 -9.98
CA ARG A 364 27.31 -7.97 -10.67
C ARG A 364 28.81 -8.15 -10.41
N ALA A 365 29.63 -7.91 -11.43
CA ALA A 365 31.09 -7.89 -11.32
C ALA A 365 31.60 -7.12 -10.09
N THR A 366 31.03 -5.96 -9.82
CA THR A 366 31.43 -5.08 -8.71
C THR A 366 31.21 -5.69 -7.33
N PHE A 367 30.32 -6.67 -7.18
CA PHE A 367 30.06 -7.30 -5.89
C PHE A 367 31.16 -8.29 -5.47
N TRP A 368 31.93 -8.79 -6.45
CA TRP A 368 33.00 -9.77 -6.23
C TRP A 368 34.36 -9.12 -5.92
N GLN A 369 34.50 -7.82 -6.19
CA GLN A 369 35.77 -7.11 -6.04
C GLN A 369 36.28 -7.17 -4.58
N GLY A 370 37.50 -7.68 -4.40
CA GLY A 370 38.16 -7.76 -3.10
C GLY A 370 37.57 -8.84 -2.18
N LYS A 371 36.87 -9.84 -2.74
CA LYS A 371 36.25 -10.95 -1.99
C LYS A 371 36.92 -12.30 -2.25
N GLU A 372 38.01 -12.32 -3.02
CA GLU A 372 38.72 -13.52 -3.45
C GLU A 372 39.17 -14.36 -2.25
N ALA A 373 39.88 -13.76 -1.28
CA ALA A 373 40.37 -14.46 -0.09
C ALA A 373 39.24 -15.12 0.72
N TYR A 374 38.08 -14.47 0.83
CA TYR A 374 36.91 -15.04 1.51
C TYR A 374 36.33 -16.23 0.76
N VAL A 375 36.20 -16.12 -0.58
CA VAL A 375 35.69 -17.20 -1.42
C VAL A 375 36.68 -18.37 -1.49
N ASP A 376 37.99 -18.10 -1.48
CA ASP A 376 39.06 -19.11 -1.44
C ASP A 376 38.95 -20.00 -0.20
N VAL A 377 38.64 -19.41 0.97
CA VAL A 377 38.41 -20.16 2.21
C VAL A 377 37.24 -21.14 2.06
N ILE A 378 36.13 -20.69 1.45
CA ILE A 378 34.95 -21.54 1.22
C ILE A 378 35.28 -22.65 0.20
N HIS A 379 36.09 -22.33 -0.81
CA HIS A 379 36.46 -23.28 -1.86
C HIS A 379 37.23 -24.50 -1.33
N LYS A 380 37.94 -24.37 -0.19
CA LYS A 380 38.58 -25.51 0.49
C LYS A 380 37.58 -26.61 0.90
N TYR A 381 36.31 -26.26 1.09
CA TYR A 381 35.28 -27.16 1.63
C TYR A 381 34.18 -27.49 0.61
N LEU A 382 33.90 -26.61 -0.35
CA LEU A 382 32.76 -26.70 -1.27
C LEU A 382 33.13 -26.24 -2.69
N ASP A 383 32.48 -26.85 -3.68
CA ASP A 383 32.50 -26.33 -5.05
C ASP A 383 31.78 -24.97 -5.11
N ILE A 384 32.40 -23.96 -5.71
CA ILE A 384 31.86 -22.59 -5.75
C ILE A 384 31.08 -22.37 -7.04
N HIS A 385 29.80 -22.02 -6.89
CA HIS A 385 28.91 -21.67 -7.98
C HIS A 385 28.54 -20.19 -7.91
N GLY A 386 28.33 -19.56 -9.07
CA GLY A 386 27.93 -18.16 -9.17
C GLY A 386 26.89 -17.92 -10.26
N THR A 387 26.17 -16.81 -10.16
CA THR A 387 25.25 -16.32 -11.20
C THR A 387 25.60 -14.89 -11.56
N ALA A 388 26.88 -14.64 -11.82
CA ALA A 388 27.41 -13.32 -12.11
C ALA A 388 27.29 -12.99 -13.60
N ASP A 389 27.20 -11.70 -13.93
CA ASP A 389 27.37 -11.25 -15.31
C ASP A 389 28.71 -11.76 -15.91
N ASN A 390 28.75 -11.96 -17.23
CA ASN A 390 29.94 -12.51 -17.90
C ASN A 390 31.14 -11.54 -17.90
N THR A 391 30.95 -10.32 -17.43
CA THR A 391 32.00 -9.30 -17.28
C THR A 391 32.68 -9.36 -15.92
N ALA A 392 32.19 -10.19 -15.00
CA ALA A 392 32.73 -10.32 -13.67
C ALA A 392 34.11 -11.00 -13.67
N ALA A 393 35.11 -10.29 -13.13
CA ALA A 393 36.39 -10.89 -12.77
C ALA A 393 36.16 -11.77 -11.54
N ILE A 394 35.90 -13.06 -11.78
CA ILE A 394 35.68 -14.07 -10.75
C ILE A 394 36.80 -15.11 -10.79
N PRO A 395 37.14 -15.75 -9.66
CA PRO A 395 38.15 -16.81 -9.64
C PRO A 395 37.82 -17.94 -10.63
N SER A 396 38.85 -18.51 -11.27
CA SER A 396 38.69 -19.49 -12.35
C SER A 396 38.02 -20.81 -11.93
N TYR A 397 38.10 -21.14 -10.64
CA TYR A 397 37.42 -22.31 -10.06
C TYR A 397 35.92 -22.11 -9.86
N VAL A 398 35.40 -20.87 -9.99
CA VAL A 398 33.98 -20.58 -9.84
C VAL A 398 33.21 -21.06 -11.07
N LYS A 399 32.28 -22.00 -10.88
CA LYS A 399 31.34 -22.42 -11.91
C LYS A 399 30.24 -21.35 -12.06
N ASN A 400 30.46 -20.42 -12.97
CA ASN A 400 29.48 -19.37 -13.26
C ASN A 400 28.38 -19.87 -14.22
N HIS A 401 27.13 -19.72 -13.81
CA HIS A 401 25.94 -20.09 -14.59
C HIS A 401 25.37 -18.91 -15.39
N GLY A 402 25.99 -17.72 -15.28
CA GLY A 402 25.45 -16.50 -15.85
C GLY A 402 24.17 -16.03 -15.13
N ILE A 403 23.48 -15.05 -15.72
CA ILE A 403 22.22 -14.55 -15.18
C ILE A 403 21.08 -15.54 -15.49
N ILE A 404 20.81 -16.43 -14.54
CA ILE A 404 19.69 -17.38 -14.58
C ILE A 404 18.44 -16.82 -13.88
N LYS A 405 17.25 -17.33 -14.25
CA LYS A 405 15.94 -16.83 -13.79
C LYS A 405 14.99 -17.98 -13.44
N GLY A 406 14.01 -17.72 -12.58
CA GLY A 406 12.91 -18.64 -12.29
C GLY A 406 13.37 -20.00 -11.75
N ARG A 407 12.99 -21.08 -12.45
CA ARG A 407 13.20 -22.47 -12.03
C ARG A 407 14.68 -22.86 -11.91
N ASP A 408 15.54 -22.29 -12.74
CA ASP A 408 16.97 -22.64 -12.74
C ASP A 408 17.66 -22.16 -11.46
N VAL A 409 17.30 -20.95 -10.98
CA VAL A 409 17.80 -20.41 -9.70
C VAL A 409 17.35 -21.30 -8.54
N GLN A 410 16.07 -21.68 -8.51
CA GLN A 410 15.51 -22.53 -7.46
C GLN A 410 16.16 -23.91 -7.43
N THR A 411 16.42 -24.50 -8.59
CA THR A 411 17.13 -25.77 -8.73
C THR A 411 18.56 -25.66 -8.19
N LEU A 412 19.28 -24.60 -8.57
CA LEU A 412 20.65 -24.37 -8.12
C LEU A 412 20.71 -24.13 -6.61
N LEU A 413 19.73 -23.40 -6.04
CA LEU A 413 19.61 -23.22 -4.59
C LEU A 413 19.37 -24.56 -3.89
N ARG A 414 18.43 -25.39 -4.35
CA ARG A 414 18.17 -26.72 -3.75
C ARG A 414 19.36 -27.66 -3.80
N GLN A 415 20.16 -27.57 -4.86
CA GLN A 415 21.39 -28.37 -4.97
C GLN A 415 22.50 -27.86 -4.03
N SER A 416 22.45 -26.60 -3.60
CA SER A 416 23.48 -25.98 -2.77
C SER A 416 23.27 -26.25 -1.29
N LYS A 417 24.37 -26.35 -0.53
CA LYS A 417 24.32 -26.42 0.94
C LYS A 417 24.41 -25.03 1.57
N VAL A 418 25.23 -24.17 0.98
CA VAL A 418 25.55 -22.84 1.51
C VAL A 418 25.22 -21.79 0.47
N PHE A 419 24.55 -20.73 0.89
CA PHE A 419 24.38 -19.50 0.15
C PHE A 419 25.31 -18.44 0.76
N VAL A 420 26.19 -17.85 -0.07
CA VAL A 420 27.32 -17.07 0.40
C VAL A 420 27.06 -15.59 0.16
N GLY A 421 26.84 -14.82 1.22
CA GLY A 421 26.77 -13.36 1.15
C GLY A 421 28.14 -12.73 0.93
N LEU A 422 28.23 -11.69 0.09
CA LEU A 422 29.44 -10.91 -0.17
C LEU A 422 29.47 -9.54 0.53
N GLY A 423 28.42 -9.20 1.27
CA GLY A 423 28.22 -7.90 1.93
C GLY A 423 27.31 -6.95 1.16
N ILE A 424 27.05 -7.23 -0.13
CA ILE A 424 26.16 -6.45 -1.00
C ILE A 424 25.49 -7.41 -2.01
N PRO A 425 24.24 -7.18 -2.46
CA PRO A 425 23.30 -6.12 -2.04
C PRO A 425 22.79 -6.33 -0.61
N LEU A 426 22.40 -5.23 0.02
CA LEU A 426 21.85 -5.20 1.38
C LEU A 426 20.35 -5.49 1.36
N GLU A 427 19.85 -6.23 2.35
CA GLU A 427 18.42 -6.43 2.60
C GLU A 427 17.63 -6.84 1.34
N GLY A 428 18.20 -7.75 0.54
CA GLY A 428 17.54 -8.30 -0.65
C GLY A 428 16.73 -9.57 -0.34
N PRO A 429 15.83 -10.01 -1.24
CA PRO A 429 14.98 -11.19 -1.01
C PRO A 429 15.72 -12.54 -1.12
N ALA A 430 16.87 -12.58 -1.81
CA ALA A 430 17.54 -13.82 -2.19
C ALA A 430 18.02 -14.70 -1.00
N PRO A 431 18.49 -14.15 0.12
CA PRO A 431 18.79 -14.97 1.30
C PRO A 431 17.58 -15.76 1.79
N LEU A 432 16.38 -15.18 1.80
CA LEU A 432 15.18 -15.90 2.20
C LEU A 432 14.76 -16.96 1.18
N GLU A 433 14.95 -16.71 -0.12
CA GLU A 433 14.80 -17.74 -1.16
C GLU A 433 15.76 -18.92 -0.92
N ALA A 434 16.99 -18.65 -0.49
CA ALA A 434 17.97 -19.68 -0.17
C ALA A 434 17.56 -20.51 1.06
N LEU A 435 17.10 -19.86 2.13
CA LEU A 435 16.59 -20.56 3.33
C LEU A 435 15.37 -21.42 2.99
N ALA A 436 14.46 -20.92 2.15
CA ALA A 436 13.27 -21.65 1.70
C ALA A 436 13.60 -22.88 0.83
N ASN A 437 14.82 -22.97 0.31
CA ASN A 437 15.37 -24.14 -0.38
C ASN A 437 16.37 -24.91 0.51
N GLY A 438 16.48 -24.53 1.79
CA GLY A 438 17.26 -25.15 2.86
C GLY A 438 18.77 -24.97 2.76
N CYS A 439 19.24 -23.94 2.05
CA CYS A 439 20.63 -23.50 2.21
C CYS A 439 20.82 -22.90 3.61
N ALA A 440 22.00 -23.07 4.20
CA ALA A 440 22.49 -22.12 5.19
C ALA A 440 22.91 -20.83 4.50
N PHE A 441 22.66 -19.67 5.11
CA PHE A 441 23.16 -18.38 4.63
C PHE A 441 24.36 -17.92 5.46
N LEU A 442 25.52 -17.75 4.83
CA LEU A 442 26.63 -17.00 5.44
C LEU A 442 26.33 -15.52 5.28
N ASN A 443 26.01 -14.85 6.38
CA ASN A 443 25.63 -13.44 6.43
C ASN A 443 26.81 -12.59 6.92
N PRO A 444 27.45 -11.80 6.05
CA PRO A 444 28.54 -10.91 6.43
C PRO A 444 28.11 -9.89 7.49
N LYS A 445 28.86 -9.82 8.59
CA LYS A 445 28.81 -8.73 9.55
C LYS A 445 29.32 -7.45 8.89
N ILE A 446 28.76 -6.31 9.27
CA ILE A 446 29.21 -5.00 8.81
C ILE A 446 29.62 -4.16 10.01
N GLN A 447 30.91 -3.85 10.10
CA GLN A 447 31.48 -3.07 11.17
C GLN A 447 32.39 -1.95 10.63
N PRO A 448 32.13 -0.67 10.96
CA PRO A 448 30.95 -0.18 11.71
C PRO A 448 29.64 -0.42 10.93
N PRO A 449 28.48 -0.52 11.61
CA PRO A 449 27.18 -0.62 10.95
C PRO A 449 26.94 0.53 9.96
N LEU A 450 26.29 0.25 8.84
CA LEU A 450 25.99 1.27 7.82
C LEU A 450 24.71 2.02 8.18
N SER A 451 24.70 3.32 7.92
CA SER A 451 23.53 4.18 8.03
C SER A 451 23.62 5.33 7.02
N SER A 452 22.61 6.19 6.99
CA SER A 452 22.64 7.43 6.20
C SER A 452 23.76 8.39 6.60
N LEU A 453 24.35 8.20 7.78
CA LEU A 453 25.43 9.05 8.32
C LEU A 453 26.82 8.68 7.79
N ASN A 454 27.02 7.45 7.31
CA ASN A 454 28.35 6.93 6.94
C ASN A 454 28.39 6.16 5.62
N SER A 455 27.28 6.06 4.87
CA SER A 455 27.20 5.26 3.66
C SER A 455 26.47 5.98 2.53
N GLU A 456 27.08 6.02 1.34
CA GLU A 456 26.46 6.59 0.14
C GLU A 456 25.17 5.85 -0.28
N ILE A 457 25.06 4.54 0.01
CA ILE A 457 23.85 3.75 -0.32
C ILE A 457 22.63 4.23 0.47
N PHE A 458 22.83 4.71 1.70
CA PHE A 458 21.78 5.20 2.59
C PHE A 458 21.65 6.72 2.62
N LYS A 459 22.50 7.44 1.88
CA LYS A 459 22.51 8.90 1.85
C LYS A 459 21.16 9.47 1.41
N GLY A 460 20.67 10.43 2.18
CA GLY A 460 19.38 11.10 1.92
C GLY A 460 18.14 10.26 2.24
N LYS A 461 18.28 8.99 2.67
CA LYS A 461 17.13 8.20 3.14
C LYS A 461 16.60 8.76 4.46
N PRO A 462 15.27 8.71 4.70
CA PRO A 462 14.63 9.37 5.83
C PRO A 462 14.73 8.53 7.13
N THR A 463 15.92 8.02 7.42
CA THR A 463 16.22 7.16 8.56
C THR A 463 17.72 7.19 8.87
N ILE A 464 18.08 7.10 10.15
CA ILE A 464 19.47 6.82 10.60
C ILE A 464 19.63 5.40 11.12
N ARG A 465 18.70 4.50 10.76
CA ARG A 465 18.77 3.09 11.14
C ARG A 465 20.11 2.50 10.73
N GLU A 466 20.73 1.81 11.67
CA GLU A 466 21.98 1.08 11.46
C GLU A 466 21.70 -0.31 10.89
N VAL A 467 22.49 -0.69 9.88
CA VAL A 467 22.50 -1.99 9.21
C VAL A 467 23.76 -2.71 9.64
N THR A 468 23.60 -3.71 10.51
CA THR A 468 24.67 -4.44 11.22
C THR A 468 25.26 -5.61 10.43
N SER A 469 24.56 -6.05 9.39
CA SER A 469 24.94 -7.17 8.55
C SER A 469 24.37 -7.01 7.14
N GLN A 470 24.80 -7.86 6.19
CA GLN A 470 24.24 -7.81 4.83
C GLN A 470 22.70 -7.96 4.84
N HIS A 471 22.16 -8.74 5.78
CA HIS A 471 20.72 -8.94 5.91
C HIS A 471 20.29 -9.01 7.40
N PRO A 472 20.01 -7.86 8.06
CA PRO A 472 19.68 -7.82 9.49
C PRO A 472 18.41 -8.61 9.89
N TYR A 473 17.44 -8.74 8.99
CA TYR A 473 16.29 -9.63 9.25
C TYR A 473 16.70 -11.12 9.30
N ALA A 474 17.70 -11.52 8.50
CA ALA A 474 18.17 -12.90 8.48
C ALA A 474 19.06 -13.18 9.70
N GLU A 475 19.84 -12.18 10.14
CA GLU A 475 20.54 -12.21 11.43
C GLU A 475 19.59 -12.57 12.58
N ALA A 476 18.35 -12.04 12.60
CA ALA A 476 17.35 -12.37 13.61
C ALA A 476 16.75 -13.78 13.48
N ILE A 477 16.82 -14.43 12.31
CA ILE A 477 16.47 -15.85 12.15
C ILE A 477 17.51 -16.72 12.86
N GLY A 478 18.78 -16.37 12.69
CA GLY A 478 19.90 -17.02 13.38
C GLY A 478 20.16 -18.47 12.95
N GLU A 479 21.03 -19.12 13.72
CA GLU A 479 21.41 -20.52 13.52
C GLU A 479 20.22 -21.48 13.75
N PRO A 480 20.14 -22.61 13.04
CA PRO A 480 21.14 -23.15 12.11
C PRO A 480 21.07 -22.59 10.69
N TYR A 481 20.09 -21.74 10.39
CA TYR A 481 19.80 -21.25 9.03
C TYR A 481 20.73 -20.13 8.59
N VAL A 482 21.10 -19.23 9.49
CA VAL A 482 21.89 -18.05 9.19
C VAL A 482 23.10 -17.98 10.12
N TRP A 483 24.28 -17.88 9.52
CA TRP A 483 25.56 -17.86 10.21
C TRP A 483 26.22 -16.51 10.00
N MET A 484 26.45 -15.80 11.09
CA MET A 484 27.09 -14.48 11.05
C MET A 484 28.59 -14.64 10.93
N VAL A 485 29.21 -14.02 9.92
CA VAL A 485 30.66 -14.13 9.69
C VAL A 485 31.30 -12.76 9.45
N ASP A 486 32.46 -12.50 10.05
CA ASP A 486 33.39 -11.51 9.51
C ASP A 486 34.13 -12.13 8.33
N ILE A 487 33.91 -11.58 7.13
CA ILE A 487 34.50 -12.11 5.88
C ILE A 487 36.03 -11.99 5.85
N HIS A 488 36.62 -11.17 6.73
CA HIS A 488 38.08 -11.03 6.87
C HIS A 488 38.67 -11.97 7.94
N ASN A 489 37.83 -12.66 8.70
CA ASN A 489 38.26 -13.60 9.73
C ASN A 489 38.10 -15.05 9.24
N GLU A 490 39.16 -15.57 8.62
CA GLU A 490 39.20 -16.93 8.07
C GLU A 490 38.75 -18.00 9.08
N THR A 491 39.23 -17.93 10.33
CA THR A 491 38.87 -18.91 11.37
C THR A 491 37.37 -18.88 11.70
N GLU A 492 36.72 -17.72 11.66
CA GLU A 492 35.27 -17.63 11.87
C GLU A 492 34.50 -18.27 10.71
N VAL A 493 34.93 -18.02 9.47
CA VAL A 493 34.33 -18.60 8.26
C VAL A 493 34.48 -20.13 8.25
N GLU A 494 35.68 -20.65 8.51
CA GLU A 494 35.94 -22.09 8.57
C GLU A 494 35.13 -22.79 9.66
N ARG A 495 34.96 -22.15 10.82
CA ARG A 495 34.11 -22.66 11.91
C ARG A 495 32.65 -22.75 11.47
N ALA A 496 32.11 -21.69 10.85
CA ALA A 496 30.73 -21.68 10.36
C ALA A 496 30.52 -22.76 9.30
N LEU A 497 31.43 -22.89 8.33
CA LEU A 497 31.36 -23.94 7.30
C LEU A 497 31.40 -25.34 7.90
N THR A 498 32.32 -25.60 8.83
CA THR A 498 32.43 -26.91 9.49
C THR A 498 31.13 -27.26 10.23
N ALA A 499 30.54 -26.30 10.94
CA ALA A 499 29.27 -26.51 11.63
C ALA A 499 28.13 -26.78 10.66
N ILE A 500 28.01 -25.99 9.58
CA ILE A 500 26.98 -26.18 8.54
C ILE A 500 27.10 -27.56 7.89
N LEU A 501 28.30 -28.01 7.55
CA LEU A 501 28.52 -29.28 6.86
C LEU A 501 28.26 -30.51 7.74
N ASN A 502 28.31 -30.34 9.06
CA ASN A 502 28.06 -31.40 10.04
C ASN A 502 26.59 -31.51 10.48
N GLN A 503 25.70 -30.66 9.97
CA GLN A 503 24.28 -30.68 10.31
C GLN A 503 23.39 -30.80 9.06
N THR A 504 22.20 -31.36 9.24
CA THR A 504 21.16 -31.33 8.19
C THR A 504 20.24 -30.15 8.45
N ILE A 505 20.11 -29.26 7.46
CA ILE A 505 19.27 -28.06 7.56
C ILE A 505 18.03 -28.27 6.70
N GLU A 506 16.89 -28.28 7.36
CA GLU A 506 15.59 -28.35 6.69
C GLU A 506 15.25 -27.02 6.01
N PRO A 507 14.53 -27.01 4.88
CA PRO A 507 14.02 -25.77 4.31
C PRO A 507 13.17 -24.98 5.31
N TYR A 508 13.45 -23.69 5.44
CA TYR A 508 12.74 -22.80 6.35
C TYR A 508 12.36 -21.51 5.66
N LEU A 509 11.07 -21.16 5.75
CA LEU A 509 10.54 -19.88 5.31
C LEU A 509 9.68 -19.32 6.44
N PRO A 510 10.03 -18.15 7.01
CA PRO A 510 9.14 -17.49 7.96
C PRO A 510 7.76 -17.27 7.36
N TYR A 511 6.72 -17.64 8.10
CA TYR A 511 5.34 -17.64 7.64
C TYR A 511 4.91 -16.29 7.02
N GLU A 512 5.37 -15.16 7.55
CA GLU A 512 5.10 -13.82 7.05
C GLU A 512 5.58 -13.53 5.62
N PHE A 513 6.49 -14.33 5.09
CA PHE A 513 6.97 -14.27 3.70
C PHE A 513 6.35 -15.35 2.80
N SER A 514 5.34 -16.09 3.28
CA SER A 514 4.51 -16.99 2.46
C SER A 514 3.28 -16.25 1.87
N CYS A 515 2.65 -16.81 0.83
CA CYS A 515 1.40 -16.26 0.29
C CYS A 515 0.31 -16.15 1.38
N GLU A 516 0.11 -17.19 2.19
CA GLU A 516 -0.92 -17.20 3.23
C GLU A 516 -0.60 -16.19 4.35
N GLY A 517 0.67 -16.08 4.76
CA GLY A 517 1.08 -15.11 5.76
C GLY A 517 0.94 -13.66 5.29
N MET A 518 1.25 -13.38 4.03
CA MET A 518 1.00 -12.05 3.44
C MET A 518 -0.51 -11.76 3.33
N LEU A 519 -1.32 -12.73 2.91
CA LEU A 519 -2.78 -12.59 2.87
C LEU A 519 -3.34 -12.28 4.27
N GLN A 520 -2.92 -13.01 5.30
CA GLN A 520 -3.35 -12.78 6.69
C GLN A 520 -2.99 -11.35 7.15
N ARG A 521 -1.74 -10.95 6.92
CA ARG A 521 -1.23 -9.63 7.31
C ARG A 521 -2.00 -8.51 6.63
N VAL A 522 -2.07 -8.53 5.31
CA VAL A 522 -2.74 -7.47 4.54
C VAL A 522 -4.24 -7.47 4.79
N ASN A 523 -4.89 -8.63 4.90
CA ASN A 523 -6.31 -8.70 5.29
C ASN A 523 -6.55 -7.99 6.62
N THR A 524 -5.73 -8.29 7.63
CA THR A 524 -5.88 -7.68 8.96
C THR A 524 -5.65 -6.17 8.89
N LEU A 525 -4.62 -5.71 8.16
CA LEU A 525 -4.35 -4.28 7.99
C LEU A 525 -5.49 -3.55 7.27
N VAL A 526 -6.04 -4.13 6.20
CA VAL A 526 -7.16 -3.54 5.44
C VAL A 526 -8.45 -3.45 6.27
N GLU A 527 -8.71 -4.44 7.13
CA GLU A 527 -9.92 -4.49 7.94
C GLU A 527 -9.80 -3.70 9.25
N LYS A 528 -8.62 -3.63 9.85
CA LYS A 528 -8.44 -3.13 11.23
C LYS A 528 -7.61 -1.85 11.36
N GLN A 529 -6.67 -1.58 10.46
CA GLN A 529 -5.82 -0.38 10.55
C GLN A 529 -6.57 0.84 9.98
N ASP A 530 -7.44 1.43 10.80
CA ASP A 530 -8.14 2.67 10.51
C ASP A 530 -7.36 3.87 11.06
N LEU A 531 -6.94 4.76 10.16
CA LEU A 531 -6.21 5.99 10.51
C LEU A 531 -7.06 7.25 10.25
N CYS A 532 -8.33 7.06 9.84
CA CYS A 532 -9.28 8.12 9.55
C CYS A 532 -10.23 8.38 10.72
N SER A 533 -10.59 7.33 11.46
CA SER A 533 -11.45 7.43 12.64
C SER A 533 -10.64 7.54 13.92
N SER A 534 -11.11 8.38 14.85
CA SER A 534 -10.58 8.46 16.22
C SER A 534 -11.24 7.45 17.18
N THR A 535 -12.26 6.71 16.74
CA THR A 535 -13.09 5.87 17.63
C THR A 535 -12.66 4.40 17.71
N ARG A 536 -11.89 3.92 16.72
CA ARG A 536 -11.41 2.53 16.68
C ARG A 536 -9.91 2.50 16.94
N SER A 537 -9.50 1.92 18.07
CA SER A 537 -8.09 1.67 18.36
C SER A 537 -7.69 0.27 17.92
N TRP A 538 -6.73 0.17 17.00
CA TRP A 538 -6.05 -1.08 16.67
C TRP A 538 -4.54 -0.82 16.62
N PRO A 539 -3.67 -1.70 17.17
CA PRO A 539 -3.98 -2.94 17.90
C PRO A 539 -4.84 -2.75 19.16
N PRO A 540 -5.49 -3.81 19.70
CA PRO A 540 -6.31 -3.67 20.90
C PRO A 540 -5.45 -3.33 22.12
N LEU A 541 -5.94 -2.45 22.99
CA LEU A 541 -5.20 -2.00 24.18
C LEU A 541 -4.80 -3.15 25.13
N SER A 542 -5.49 -4.29 25.08
CA SER A 542 -5.12 -5.50 25.82
C SER A 542 -3.73 -6.06 25.44
N ALA A 543 -3.21 -5.72 24.26
CA ALA A 543 -1.88 -6.11 23.82
C ALA A 543 -0.76 -5.20 24.37
N LEU A 544 -1.11 -4.06 24.97
CA LEU A 544 -0.13 -3.10 25.50
C LEU A 544 0.62 -3.71 26.70
N GLN A 545 1.93 -3.78 26.57
CA GLN A 545 2.87 -4.11 27.63
C GLN A 545 3.84 -2.94 27.80
N VAL A 546 3.83 -2.31 28.95
CA VAL A 546 4.66 -1.12 29.22
C VAL A 546 6.03 -1.54 29.74
N VAL A 547 7.09 -1.08 29.07
CA VAL A 547 8.48 -1.32 29.45
C VAL A 547 9.15 0.01 29.78
N LYS A 548 9.86 0.08 30.90
CA LYS A 548 10.72 1.23 31.24
C LYS A 548 12.11 0.97 30.64
N ALA A 549 12.50 1.75 29.65
CA ALA A 549 13.81 1.59 29.02
C ALA A 549 14.92 2.11 29.93
N GLU A 550 16.03 1.38 30.03
CA GLU A 550 17.26 1.90 30.63
C GLU A 550 17.73 3.17 29.92
N ALA A 551 18.46 4.03 30.63
CA ALA A 551 19.11 5.18 30.02
C ALA A 551 20.00 4.74 28.84
N GLY A 552 20.00 5.51 27.77
CA GLY A 552 20.69 5.18 26.52
C GLY A 552 20.02 4.08 25.68
N THR A 553 18.86 3.55 26.08
CA THR A 553 18.15 2.48 25.35
C THR A 553 16.86 3.01 24.70
N SER A 554 16.67 2.71 23.41
CA SER A 554 15.45 3.06 22.68
C SER A 554 14.31 2.09 22.97
N CYS A 555 13.06 2.51 22.72
CA CYS A 555 11.91 1.63 22.92
C CYS A 555 11.95 0.38 22.02
N LYS A 556 12.46 0.49 20.78
CA LYS A 556 12.74 -0.67 19.92
C LYS A 556 13.61 -1.70 20.64
N LYS A 557 14.76 -1.28 21.18
CA LYS A 557 15.70 -2.16 21.88
C LYS A 557 15.12 -2.69 23.20
N ALA A 558 14.44 -1.84 23.96
CA ALA A 558 13.83 -2.23 25.24
C ALA A 558 12.75 -3.29 25.06
N CYS A 559 11.84 -3.12 24.09
CA CYS A 559 10.83 -4.13 23.77
C CYS A 559 11.47 -5.43 23.25
N GLN A 560 12.47 -5.33 22.37
CA GLN A 560 13.15 -6.50 21.81
C GLN A 560 13.84 -7.36 22.90
N ARG A 561 14.47 -6.73 23.90
CA ARG A 561 15.07 -7.45 25.05
C ARG A 561 14.04 -8.26 25.85
N MET A 562 12.78 -7.86 25.82
CA MET A 562 11.67 -8.55 26.48
C MET A 562 10.98 -9.57 25.56
N GLY A 563 11.49 -9.81 24.34
CA GLY A 563 10.82 -10.67 23.35
C GLY A 563 9.54 -10.04 22.77
N LEU A 564 9.46 -8.71 22.74
CA LEU A 564 8.33 -7.92 22.27
C LEU A 564 8.75 -6.99 21.12
N ILE A 565 7.78 -6.32 20.50
CA ILE A 565 8.02 -5.24 19.53
C ILE A 565 7.42 -3.92 20.05
N CYS A 566 8.07 -2.79 19.75
CA CYS A 566 7.50 -1.48 20.05
C CYS A 566 6.25 -1.22 19.21
N GLU A 567 5.18 -0.72 19.83
CA GLU A 567 3.90 -0.41 19.17
C GLU A 567 3.59 1.09 19.28
N PRO A 568 3.88 1.88 18.24
CA PRO A 568 3.73 3.33 18.32
C PRO A 568 2.27 3.78 18.47
N ALA A 569 1.29 2.96 18.07
CA ALA A 569 -0.13 3.29 18.24
C ALA A 569 -0.54 3.49 19.71
N PHE A 570 0.22 2.94 20.67
CA PHE A 570 -0.06 3.05 22.09
C PHE A 570 0.65 4.21 22.80
N PHE A 571 1.51 4.97 22.13
CA PHE A 571 2.13 6.15 22.76
C PHE A 571 1.11 7.15 23.33
N PRO A 572 0.00 7.49 22.63
CA PRO A 572 -1.03 8.36 23.19
C PRO A 572 -1.60 7.84 24.52
N ASN A 573 -1.67 6.52 24.71
CA ASN A 573 -2.15 5.91 25.95
C ASN A 573 -1.16 6.09 27.11
N LEU A 574 0.11 6.34 26.82
CA LEU A 574 1.17 6.54 27.82
C LEU A 574 1.54 8.02 28.03
N ASN A 575 0.78 8.94 27.42
CA ASN A 575 1.09 10.37 27.40
C ASN A 575 0.30 11.18 28.45
N SER A 576 0.11 10.64 29.66
CA SER A 576 -0.48 11.38 30.78
C SER A 576 -0.11 10.78 32.14
N VAL A 577 -0.06 11.61 33.18
CA VAL A 577 0.20 11.18 34.57
C VAL A 577 -0.78 10.09 35.01
N LYS A 578 -2.07 10.29 34.74
CA LYS A 578 -3.14 9.34 35.12
C LYS A 578 -2.92 7.95 34.53
N ASN A 579 -2.47 7.87 33.28
CA ASN A 579 -2.25 6.57 32.64
C ASN A 579 -0.94 5.94 33.09
N LEU A 580 0.13 6.73 33.27
CA LEU A 580 1.41 6.26 33.75
C LEU A 580 1.35 5.70 35.18
N ALA A 581 0.50 6.27 36.04
CA ALA A 581 0.27 5.75 37.39
C ALA A 581 -0.20 4.29 37.41
N LYS A 582 -0.93 3.83 36.37
CA LYS A 582 -1.38 2.43 36.24
C LYS A 582 -0.22 1.44 36.05
N TYR A 583 0.93 1.93 35.63
CA TYR A 583 2.14 1.15 35.36
C TYR A 583 3.26 1.47 36.35
N SER A 584 2.89 1.90 37.56
CA SER A 584 3.83 2.20 38.65
C SER A 584 4.90 3.22 38.25
N VAL A 585 4.53 4.24 37.47
CA VAL A 585 5.36 5.41 37.19
C VAL A 585 4.77 6.59 37.97
N ASP A 586 5.49 6.99 39.03
CA ASP A 586 5.09 8.05 39.94
C ASP A 586 5.66 9.40 39.48
N CYS A 587 4.85 10.16 38.72
CA CYS A 587 5.17 11.51 38.28
C CYS A 587 4.73 12.52 39.35
N GLN A 588 5.68 13.16 40.04
CA GLN A 588 5.40 14.24 41.01
C GLN A 588 5.17 15.58 40.33
N THR A 589 5.92 15.82 39.25
CA THR A 589 5.72 16.97 38.36
C THR A 589 5.71 16.48 36.92
N SER A 590 5.08 17.24 36.04
CA SER A 590 5.08 16.91 34.62
C SER A 590 4.94 18.13 33.73
N GLU A 591 5.46 18.04 32.52
CA GLU A 591 5.28 19.03 31.47
C GLU A 591 4.99 18.37 30.12
N PHE A 592 4.52 19.18 29.17
CA PHE A 592 4.40 18.79 27.76
C PHE A 592 5.44 19.55 26.95
N SER A 593 6.16 18.84 26.08
CA SER A 593 7.21 19.41 25.24
C SER A 593 7.29 18.65 23.91
N ASP A 594 7.58 19.37 22.84
CA ASP A 594 7.95 18.86 21.52
C ASP A 594 9.46 19.01 21.28
N GLY A 595 10.22 19.35 22.32
CA GLY A 595 11.65 19.60 22.22
C GLY A 595 12.49 18.36 21.89
N HIS A 596 11.93 17.15 22.04
CA HIS A 596 12.64 15.89 21.82
C HIS A 596 11.70 14.75 21.40
N LEU A 597 12.22 13.82 20.59
CA LEU A 597 11.50 12.60 20.15
C LEU A 597 11.43 11.47 21.19
N VAL A 598 12.09 11.60 22.35
CA VAL A 598 12.19 10.50 23.32
C VAL A 598 11.01 10.45 24.27
N TYR A 599 10.13 11.44 24.22
CA TYR A 599 8.95 11.51 25.07
C TYR A 599 7.89 10.46 24.64
N PRO A 600 7.12 9.88 25.58
CA PRO A 600 7.09 10.18 27.01
C PRO A 600 8.31 9.61 27.75
N ALA A 601 8.86 10.41 28.67
CA ALA A 601 10.03 10.05 29.45
C ALA A 601 9.85 10.37 30.93
N TYR A 602 10.59 9.65 31.77
CA TYR A 602 10.60 9.76 33.22
C TYR A 602 12.04 10.03 33.70
N LEU A 603 12.18 11.03 34.56
CA LEU A 603 13.44 11.36 35.20
C LEU A 603 13.40 10.92 36.66
N ASN A 604 14.18 9.88 37.00
CA ASN A 604 14.09 9.25 38.32
C ASN A 604 14.59 10.15 39.47
N SER A 605 15.56 11.03 39.21
CA SER A 605 16.16 11.90 40.23
C SER A 605 15.16 12.93 40.80
N SER A 606 14.27 13.45 39.95
CA SER A 606 13.27 14.47 40.32
C SER A 606 11.84 13.96 40.31
N LYS A 607 11.63 12.67 39.99
CA LYS A 607 10.30 12.08 39.73
C LYS A 607 9.47 12.92 38.74
N HIS A 608 10.13 13.47 37.73
CA HIS A 608 9.53 14.35 36.73
C HIS A 608 9.18 13.57 35.45
N CYS A 609 8.02 13.82 34.87
CA CYS A 609 7.60 13.22 33.61
C CYS A 609 7.49 14.26 32.50
N VAL A 610 8.13 14.01 31.36
CA VAL A 610 8.00 14.85 30.18
C VAL A 610 7.16 14.11 29.14
N PHE A 611 6.04 14.72 28.76
CA PHE A 611 5.08 14.20 27.80
C PHE A 611 5.27 14.87 26.44
N GLN A 612 4.93 14.15 25.38
CA GLN A 612 5.04 14.64 24.01
C GLN A 612 3.86 15.58 23.71
N SER A 613 4.11 16.82 23.27
CA SER A 613 3.05 17.73 22.82
C SER A 613 2.68 17.52 21.34
N ASP A 614 3.59 17.02 20.51
CA ASP A 614 3.32 16.73 19.10
C ASP A 614 3.23 15.21 18.82
N PRO A 615 2.04 14.68 18.50
CA PRO A 615 1.86 13.25 18.23
C PRO A 615 2.71 12.69 17.06
N LEU A 616 3.18 13.52 16.13
CA LEU A 616 4.05 13.08 15.02
C LEU A 616 5.49 12.81 15.45
N LEU A 617 5.88 13.26 16.65
CA LEU A 617 7.22 13.08 17.21
C LEU A 617 7.36 11.86 18.13
N PHE A 618 6.29 11.09 18.35
CA PHE A 618 6.42 9.80 19.01
C PHE A 618 7.37 8.89 18.23
N SER A 619 8.30 8.25 18.95
CA SER A 619 9.38 7.46 18.33
C SER A 619 9.67 6.17 19.08
N CYS A 620 9.72 5.04 18.38
CA CYS A 620 10.25 3.80 18.91
C CYS A 620 11.79 3.77 18.93
N VAL A 621 12.43 4.49 18.00
CA VAL A 621 13.86 4.27 17.67
C VAL A 621 14.85 5.17 18.39
N ARG A 622 14.42 6.33 18.95
CA ARG A 622 15.34 7.26 19.64
C ARG A 622 15.58 6.90 21.11
N SER A 623 16.72 7.32 21.63
CA SER A 623 17.16 7.14 23.02
C SER A 623 17.85 8.41 23.51
N ASP A 624 17.89 8.57 24.82
CA ASP A 624 18.62 9.65 25.50
C ASP A 624 19.47 9.06 26.63
N GLN A 625 20.63 9.67 26.93
CA GLN A 625 21.58 9.15 27.93
C GLN A 625 21.15 9.38 29.38
N SER A 626 20.18 10.26 29.62
CA SER A 626 19.75 10.70 30.95
C SER A 626 18.30 10.32 31.28
N LEU A 627 17.46 10.20 30.26
CA LEU A 627 16.02 9.97 30.41
C LEU A 627 15.64 8.49 30.30
N ILE A 628 14.74 8.04 31.20
CA ILE A 628 14.13 6.71 31.14
C ILE A 628 12.89 6.81 30.26
N ARG A 629 12.91 6.16 29.09
CA ARG A 629 11.75 6.18 28.19
C ARG A 629 10.66 5.23 28.70
N ILE A 630 9.40 5.65 28.57
CA ILE A 630 8.26 4.79 28.85
C ILE A 630 7.74 4.22 27.53
N CYS A 631 8.02 2.93 27.31
CA CYS A 631 7.90 2.31 26.01
C CYS A 631 6.63 1.46 25.88
N PRO A 632 5.80 1.74 24.87
CA PRO A 632 4.70 0.85 24.50
C PRO A 632 5.23 -0.34 23.72
N CYS A 633 5.13 -1.53 24.29
CA CYS A 633 5.43 -2.77 23.60
C CYS A 633 4.15 -3.58 23.37
N ARG A 634 4.21 -4.54 22.45
CA ARG A 634 3.20 -5.58 22.27
C ARG A 634 3.85 -6.92 21.96
N ASP A 635 3.09 -7.97 22.17
CA ASP A 635 3.45 -9.30 21.69
C ASP A 635 3.24 -9.42 20.17
N TYR A 636 3.70 -10.53 19.61
CA TYR A 636 3.50 -10.86 18.21
C TYR A 636 3.29 -12.37 18.03
N ILE A 637 2.66 -12.73 16.91
CA ILE A 637 2.53 -14.11 16.47
C ILE A 637 3.89 -14.53 15.88
N LYS A 638 4.40 -15.70 16.28
CA LYS A 638 5.67 -16.22 15.76
C LYS A 638 5.62 -16.26 14.22
N ASP A 639 6.68 -15.74 13.59
CA ASP A 639 6.79 -15.59 12.13
C ASP A 639 5.65 -14.76 11.49
N GLN A 640 5.01 -13.88 12.26
CA GLN A 640 4.07 -12.85 11.79
C GLN A 640 4.15 -11.62 12.70
N ILE A 641 5.28 -10.92 12.64
CA ILE A 641 5.63 -9.87 13.61
C ILE A 641 4.72 -8.64 13.54
N ALA A 642 4.10 -8.42 12.38
CA ALA A 642 3.12 -7.36 12.17
C ALA A 642 1.87 -7.49 13.05
N LEU A 643 1.54 -8.69 13.54
CA LEU A 643 0.28 -8.97 14.23
C LEU A 643 0.53 -9.47 15.65
N CYS A 644 -0.12 -8.84 16.63
CA CYS A 644 -0.24 -9.36 18.00
C CYS A 644 -1.15 -10.59 18.05
N LYS A 645 -1.07 -11.40 19.11
CA LYS A 645 -1.95 -12.57 19.24
C LYS A 645 -3.43 -12.20 19.30
N ALA A 646 -3.75 -11.02 19.82
CA ALA A 646 -5.11 -10.49 19.90
C ALA A 646 -5.53 -9.68 18.65
N CYS A 647 -4.72 -9.63 17.60
CA CYS A 647 -4.94 -8.75 16.45
C CYS A 647 -5.81 -9.37 15.34
N ILE A 648 -5.98 -10.71 15.35
CA ILE A 648 -6.69 -11.49 14.32
C ILE A 648 -8.06 -11.91 14.81
#